data_AF-A0A9W9H9R9-F1
#
_entry.id   AF-A0A9W9H9R9-F1
#
_cell.length_a   1.000
_cell.length_b   1.000
_cell.length_c   1.000
_cell.angle_alpha   90.00
_cell.angle_beta   90.00
_cell.angle_gamma   90.00
#
_symmetry.space_group_name_H-M   'P 1'
#
loop_
_entity.id
_entity.type
_entity.pdbx_description
1 polymer ?
#
loop_
_entity_poly.entity_id
_entity_poly.type
_entity_poly.pdbx_seq_one_letter_code
_entity_poly.pdbx_strand_id
1 'polypeptide(L)'
;MDLQESARLAQADLDATPEHHPDHASRLNDLANILSARYHQFGNVGDLHEAVRLGQRAVDATLDDDPNLAHWLNELAVHLITRYLRTGNLGDLQEAVGHIRKSVDATPSTHADRALRLNNLANALSTRYDRTEDMGDLQEAIHLAQSAIAITSEDDPDLAHWLNELAMYLKARYLRTGNLDDLQEAIRIIQKSVDITPQGHPSLPNRLRNLASSLSTRHGRTRNVEDLEEAIRLAKLAVVTTPEDDPDLPSQLSNLANHLSIRYDRSGDLNDLNEAIRLSERAIDATPEEHPDLATRLDNLATHLSARYDQTGRVKDLQKAIRLAKSAVKATPKDHPELADRLGSLANHLSTRYDRFGKSNDLEETLRLAQRSVDLTPEDHPDLASRLNNLGIHFSDRYDRTGDLNDLQQALRLAQRAVYATPDGYPSKAIRSLNLASNLSTRYDRTGNLHDLEEAVRLAQKAVDETPEDQFDRAHWLNSLSIFLSTRYHRAGHFDDLQEAVRLANIAVGATPGDHPDLPNRLINLASNLSARYDRPEASDLNDLQQAIQLTQRAVDITPEDHPDLAHWLNNLAIYLSKRYIRTELLVDLEEAIRVARKAVDNTPEDHPDRAPWSNNLAICLSIRYQRMHRHMDKTAALKYFAQALDSYNATPRHRIEAARRAINLLVPDGDFDQAQELAGKALNLLPLVCSRYLSREDQQYAIQQTSGLAAEASSLLLRTDNDPARALEYLEHGRGLIIGYLIDNKGDISDLSAQHPREAEAFDQLRHKAFKPVRQEDPLETRRQLLQEREEAITDLETCLADIRRLAGFDRFLLPPFSKALQVHAADGPIVFVNVTSIGSDALIVLPSGIRHIPLPHFDVSKVNQYRSWGLTRGPSRLIELRETQGPNTELQQLLHILWSDCVRLVLEELGFLCPASDSALPRIWWIGTGLAAALPFHAAGDHSPGSLENTFSCVISSYTPSIKMLQFARERSRVILGAQSVLLVTMTRTPGQDDLPGVMAEAQAIQEAVTIPHQMKLLIQPSAEEVLRGLQDCSIAHFACHGSSDMDDPSNSFLALQGQSDEAADPLTVRKISESHMRQAWLAYLSACSTAENKISELADEALHLASSFQVAGFAHTVGSMWSSNDDICVQVAAIFYRELITNSGLAGGNRAVAIALHTAVMNVREGNWERPYLWSQYIHFGA
;
A
#
# COMPACT_ATOMS: atom_id res chain seq x y z
N MET A 1 -26.72 42.54 50.16
CA MET A 1 -26.86 44.01 50.08
C MET A 1 -27.17 44.33 48.63
N ASP A 2 -28.10 45.23 48.34
CA ASP A 2 -28.46 45.56 46.95
C ASP A 2 -27.28 46.27 46.27
N LEU A 3 -26.55 45.57 45.37
CA LEU A 3 -25.39 46.12 44.66
C LEU A 3 -25.74 47.36 43.83
N GLN A 4 -27.01 47.51 43.43
CA GLN A 4 -27.46 48.69 42.70
C GLN A 4 -27.52 49.92 43.59
N GLU A 5 -27.98 49.77 44.84
CA GLU A 5 -27.96 50.84 45.84
C GLU A 5 -26.53 51.11 46.34
N SER A 6 -25.69 50.08 46.52
CA SER A 6 -24.28 50.25 46.87
C SER A 6 -23.51 51.04 45.81
N ALA A 7 -23.74 50.77 44.52
CA ALA A 7 -23.12 51.53 43.43
C ALA A 7 -23.58 52.99 43.42
N ARG A 8 -24.88 53.24 43.68
CA ARG A 8 -25.44 54.60 43.76
C ARG A 8 -24.84 55.40 44.93
N LEU A 9 -24.68 54.76 46.08
CA LEU A 9 -24.08 55.37 47.26
C LEU A 9 -22.59 55.66 47.06
N ALA A 10 -21.83 54.71 46.49
CA ALA A 10 -20.42 54.89 46.18
C ALA A 10 -20.19 55.98 45.12
N GLN A 11 -21.07 56.09 44.12
CA GLN A 11 -21.03 57.20 43.15
C GLN A 11 -21.28 58.55 43.82
N ALA A 12 -22.28 58.64 44.71
CA ALA A 12 -22.58 59.88 45.43
C ALA A 12 -21.43 60.30 46.38
N ASP A 13 -20.75 59.33 46.98
CA ASP A 13 -19.58 59.54 47.85
C ASP A 13 -18.35 60.02 47.04
N LEU A 14 -18.14 59.46 45.85
CA LEU A 14 -17.13 59.91 44.91
C LEU A 14 -17.40 61.35 44.43
N ASP A 15 -18.65 61.66 44.07
CA ASP A 15 -19.05 63.01 43.60
C ASP A 15 -18.88 64.07 44.69
N ALA A 16 -19.00 63.68 45.98
CA ALA A 16 -18.80 64.55 47.13
C ALA A 16 -17.31 64.75 47.51
N THR A 17 -16.39 63.98 46.92
CA THR A 17 -14.96 63.97 47.26
C THR A 17 -14.15 64.66 46.14
N PRO A 18 -13.58 65.87 46.37
CA PRO A 18 -12.81 66.59 45.35
C PRO A 18 -11.58 65.81 44.85
N GLU A 19 -11.14 66.04 43.60
CA GLU A 19 -10.01 65.31 42.99
C GLU A 19 -8.68 65.43 43.75
N HIS A 20 -8.48 66.50 44.53
CA HIS A 20 -7.28 66.70 45.34
C HIS A 20 -7.39 66.13 46.76
N HIS A 21 -8.48 65.45 47.10
CA HIS A 21 -8.68 64.86 48.42
C HIS A 21 -7.87 63.54 48.53
N PRO A 22 -7.18 63.27 49.67
CA PRO A 22 -6.37 62.07 49.84
C PRO A 22 -7.10 60.75 49.57
N ASP A 23 -8.39 60.69 49.91
CA ASP A 23 -9.21 59.48 49.72
C ASP A 23 -9.84 59.36 48.32
N HIS A 24 -9.63 60.33 47.41
CA HIS A 24 -10.30 60.35 46.10
C HIS A 24 -9.97 59.08 45.28
N ALA A 25 -8.71 58.64 45.27
CA ALA A 25 -8.29 57.40 44.61
C ALA A 25 -8.96 56.15 45.23
N SER A 26 -9.11 56.12 46.56
CA SER A 26 -9.83 55.04 47.24
C SER A 26 -11.31 55.00 46.86
N ARG A 27 -11.98 56.16 46.77
CA ARG A 27 -13.41 56.22 46.35
C ARG A 27 -13.61 55.79 44.91
N LEU A 28 -12.66 56.12 44.02
CA LEU A 28 -12.65 55.63 42.64
C LEU A 28 -12.55 54.10 42.60
N ASN A 29 -11.65 53.52 43.39
CA ASN A 29 -11.47 52.07 43.47
C ASN A 29 -12.68 51.34 44.09
N ASP A 30 -13.25 51.88 45.17
CA ASP A 30 -14.44 51.31 45.82
C ASP A 30 -15.62 51.21 44.83
N LEU A 31 -15.84 52.27 44.05
CA LEU A 31 -16.86 52.25 43.00
C LEU A 31 -16.52 51.27 41.88
N ALA A 32 -15.25 51.20 41.45
CA ALA A 32 -14.80 50.23 40.45
C ALA A 32 -15.06 48.78 40.90
N ASN A 33 -14.73 48.45 42.14
CA ASN A 33 -14.96 47.13 42.73
C ASN A 33 -16.45 46.78 42.84
N ILE A 34 -17.30 47.74 43.24
CA ILE A 34 -18.75 47.52 43.29
C ILE A 34 -19.32 47.30 41.88
N LEU A 35 -18.85 48.04 40.88
CA LEU A 35 -19.28 47.86 39.49
C LEU A 35 -18.79 46.53 38.90
N SER A 36 -17.57 46.09 39.25
CA SER A 36 -17.07 44.76 38.89
C SER A 36 -17.90 43.65 39.54
N ALA A 37 -18.24 43.78 40.83
CA ALA A 37 -19.14 42.84 41.51
C ALA A 37 -20.54 42.82 40.89
N ARG A 38 -21.05 43.99 40.48
CA ARG A 38 -22.33 44.11 39.75
C ARG A 38 -22.27 43.44 38.38
N TYR A 39 -21.14 43.56 37.68
CA TYR A 39 -20.88 42.80 36.46
C TYR A 39 -20.90 41.29 36.73
N HIS A 40 -20.21 40.80 37.77
CA HIS A 40 -20.23 39.37 38.10
C HIS A 40 -21.63 38.84 38.43
N GLN A 41 -22.49 39.66 39.04
CA GLN A 41 -23.85 39.25 39.39
C GLN A 41 -24.85 39.36 38.23
N PHE A 42 -24.73 40.38 37.37
CA PHE A 42 -25.78 40.72 36.38
C PHE A 42 -25.29 40.72 34.91
N GLY A 43 -24.00 40.53 34.66
CA GLY A 43 -23.42 40.39 33.32
C GLY A 43 -23.34 41.68 32.48
N ASN A 44 -23.57 42.86 33.06
CA ASN A 44 -23.57 44.12 32.32
C ASN A 44 -22.14 44.59 31.96
N VAL A 45 -21.72 44.39 30.71
CA VAL A 45 -20.40 44.77 30.20
C VAL A 45 -20.10 46.28 30.34
N GLY A 46 -21.13 47.13 30.35
CA GLY A 46 -20.96 48.56 30.59
C GLY A 46 -20.37 48.87 31.97
N ASP A 47 -20.71 48.06 32.98
CA ASP A 47 -20.19 48.22 34.34
C ASP A 47 -18.70 47.85 34.41
N LEU A 48 -18.29 46.86 33.62
CA LEU A 48 -16.91 46.43 33.52
C LEU A 48 -16.03 47.45 32.77
N HIS A 49 -16.55 48.06 31.70
CA HIS A 49 -15.87 49.18 31.03
C HIS A 49 -15.67 50.35 31.98
N GLU A 50 -16.68 50.67 32.78
CA GLU A 50 -16.62 51.76 33.75
C GLU A 50 -15.70 51.44 34.93
N ALA A 51 -15.70 50.20 35.43
CA ALA A 51 -14.77 49.75 36.47
C ALA A 51 -13.30 49.91 36.04
N VAL A 52 -12.95 49.51 34.81
CA VAL A 52 -11.59 49.72 34.28
C VAL A 52 -11.28 51.22 34.17
N ARG A 53 -12.22 52.05 33.69
CA ARG A 53 -12.03 53.50 33.57
C ARG A 53 -11.78 54.15 34.93
N LEU A 54 -12.53 53.75 35.96
CA LEU A 54 -12.40 54.27 37.32
C LEU A 54 -11.11 53.78 37.99
N GLY A 55 -10.74 52.51 37.79
CA GLY A 55 -9.46 51.97 38.26
C GLY A 55 -8.26 52.70 37.63
N GLN A 56 -8.31 53.01 36.33
CA GLN A 56 -7.26 53.80 35.67
C GLN A 56 -7.15 55.19 36.29
N ARG A 57 -8.28 55.86 36.55
CA ARG A 57 -8.30 57.16 37.22
C ARG A 57 -7.74 57.09 38.64
N ALA A 58 -7.96 56.00 39.36
CA ALA A 58 -7.41 55.81 40.70
C ALA A 58 -5.87 55.69 40.66
N VAL A 59 -5.34 54.95 39.68
CA VAL A 59 -3.89 54.85 39.43
C VAL A 59 -3.31 56.21 39.02
N ASP A 60 -3.94 56.92 38.08
CA ASP A 60 -3.46 58.22 37.59
C ASP A 60 -3.48 59.33 38.66
N ALA A 61 -4.40 59.23 39.63
CA ALA A 61 -4.52 60.18 40.74
C ALA A 61 -3.56 59.92 41.90
N THR A 62 -2.77 58.82 41.85
CA THR A 62 -1.88 58.39 42.92
C THR A 62 -0.41 58.63 42.52
N LEU A 63 0.42 59.14 43.44
CA LEU A 63 1.85 59.39 43.17
C LEU A 63 2.66 58.08 43.19
N ASP A 64 3.78 58.05 42.45
CA ASP A 64 4.66 56.87 42.31
C ASP A 64 5.23 56.34 43.64
N ASP A 65 5.34 57.18 44.67
CA ASP A 65 5.85 56.83 46.00
C ASP A 65 4.75 56.53 47.04
N ASP A 66 3.48 56.56 46.64
CA ASP A 66 2.35 56.26 47.53
C ASP A 66 2.29 54.73 47.82
N PRO A 67 2.22 54.32 49.10
CA PRO A 67 2.15 52.89 49.46
C PRO A 67 0.90 52.18 48.90
N ASN A 68 -0.18 52.90 48.57
CA ASN A 68 -1.41 52.32 48.02
C ASN A 68 -1.36 52.15 46.49
N LEU A 69 -0.42 52.78 45.79
CA LEU A 69 -0.31 52.66 44.32
C LEU A 69 -0.22 51.20 43.89
N ALA A 70 0.55 50.41 44.63
CA ALA A 70 0.72 49.00 44.36
C ALA A 70 -0.62 48.23 44.47
N HIS A 71 -1.49 48.60 45.42
CA HIS A 71 -2.83 48.02 45.56
C HIS A 71 -3.73 48.43 44.39
N TRP A 72 -3.79 49.71 44.01
CA TRP A 72 -4.60 50.18 42.88
C TRP A 72 -4.19 49.55 41.54
N LEU A 73 -2.88 49.37 41.32
CA LEU A 73 -2.37 48.67 40.15
C LEU A 73 -2.82 47.20 40.08
N ASN A 74 -2.93 46.52 41.23
CA ASN A 74 -3.46 45.16 41.29
C ASN A 74 -4.96 45.12 40.96
N GLU A 75 -5.76 45.97 41.59
CA GLU A 75 -7.22 46.00 41.39
C GLU A 75 -7.59 46.36 39.94
N LEU A 76 -6.94 47.39 39.36
CA LEU A 76 -7.11 47.74 37.95
C LEU A 76 -6.80 46.55 37.03
N ALA A 77 -5.71 45.82 37.32
CA ALA A 77 -5.34 44.69 36.50
C ALA A 77 -6.32 43.52 36.62
N VAL A 78 -6.92 43.28 37.79
CA VAL A 78 -8.01 42.31 37.93
C VAL A 78 -9.19 42.70 37.05
N HIS A 79 -9.60 43.96 37.04
CA HIS A 79 -10.68 44.44 36.16
C HIS A 79 -10.33 44.28 34.67
N LEU A 80 -9.08 44.56 34.28
CA LEU A 80 -8.59 44.36 32.91
C LEU A 80 -8.60 42.88 32.52
N ILE A 81 -8.21 41.96 33.40
CA ILE A 81 -8.30 40.50 33.17
C ILE A 81 -9.77 40.09 33.02
N THR A 82 -10.66 40.55 33.88
CA THR A 82 -12.11 40.26 33.77
C THR A 82 -12.68 40.78 32.46
N ARG A 83 -12.26 41.97 32.01
CA ARG A 83 -12.65 42.53 30.69
C ARG A 83 -12.08 41.72 29.55
N TYR A 84 -10.83 41.29 29.64
CA TYR A 84 -10.22 40.40 28.68
C TYR A 84 -10.99 39.08 28.58
N LEU A 85 -11.31 38.42 29.71
CA LEU A 85 -12.05 37.15 29.72
C LEU A 85 -13.43 37.26 29.06
N ARG A 86 -14.04 38.46 29.05
CA ARG A 86 -15.32 38.71 28.37
C ARG A 86 -15.19 39.15 26.92
N THR A 87 -14.18 39.94 26.58
CA THR A 87 -14.07 40.62 25.27
C THR A 87 -13.05 39.98 24.33
N GLY A 88 -12.12 39.18 24.86
CA GLY A 88 -10.99 38.62 24.13
C GLY A 88 -9.89 39.63 23.74
N ASN A 89 -9.96 40.87 24.23
CA ASN A 89 -9.00 41.92 23.84
C ASN A 89 -7.62 41.68 24.48
N LEU A 90 -6.68 41.15 23.69
CA LEU A 90 -5.29 40.90 24.12
C LEU A 90 -4.57 42.15 24.66
N GLY A 91 -4.95 43.36 24.23
CA GLY A 91 -4.37 44.60 24.76
C GLY A 91 -4.64 44.77 26.26
N ASP A 92 -5.84 44.40 26.72
CA ASP A 92 -6.21 44.48 28.13
C ASP A 92 -5.38 43.52 28.98
N LEU A 93 -5.12 42.32 28.47
CA LEU A 93 -4.31 41.32 29.15
C LEU A 93 -2.83 41.72 29.20
N GLN A 94 -2.29 42.29 28.13
CA GLN A 94 -0.92 42.83 28.11
C GLN A 94 -0.77 43.98 29.11
N GLU A 95 -1.75 44.87 29.17
CA GLU A 95 -1.77 45.98 30.12
C GLU A 95 -1.90 45.48 31.57
N ALA A 96 -2.78 44.51 31.83
CA ALA A 96 -2.94 43.89 33.14
C ALA A 96 -1.63 43.26 33.65
N VAL A 97 -0.93 42.48 32.81
CA VAL A 97 0.38 41.90 33.16
C VAL A 97 1.38 43.00 33.51
N GLY A 98 1.38 44.12 32.78
CA GLY A 98 2.23 45.27 33.05
C GLY A 98 1.94 45.92 34.42
N HIS A 99 0.67 46.15 34.73
CA HIS A 99 0.25 46.76 35.99
C HIS A 99 0.49 45.83 37.21
N ILE A 100 0.20 44.53 37.10
CA ILE A 100 0.50 43.58 38.20
C ILE A 100 2.00 43.44 38.42
N ARG A 101 2.81 43.44 37.36
CA ARG A 101 4.28 43.39 37.51
C ARG A 101 4.79 44.59 38.30
N LYS A 102 4.34 45.81 37.97
CA LYS A 102 4.63 47.01 38.75
C LYS A 102 4.13 46.90 40.20
N SER A 103 2.95 46.33 40.41
CA SER A 103 2.41 46.08 41.75
C SER A 103 3.30 45.14 42.58
N VAL A 104 3.78 44.04 41.98
CA VAL A 104 4.70 43.09 42.63
C VAL A 104 6.06 43.72 42.95
N ASP A 105 6.60 44.53 42.03
CA ASP A 105 7.87 45.23 42.20
C ASP A 105 7.81 46.29 43.31
N ALA A 106 6.68 46.99 43.43
CA ALA A 106 6.44 48.00 44.47
C ALA A 106 6.10 47.39 45.85
N THR A 107 5.88 46.08 45.95
CA THR A 107 5.49 45.41 47.20
C THR A 107 6.69 44.75 47.89
N PRO A 108 7.09 45.15 49.11
CA PRO A 108 8.21 44.53 49.83
C PRO A 108 8.04 43.03 50.06
N SER A 109 9.15 42.28 50.15
CA SER A 109 9.13 40.82 50.36
C SER A 109 8.42 40.35 51.63
N THR A 110 8.33 41.21 52.64
CA THR A 110 7.69 40.95 53.94
C THR A 110 6.24 41.40 54.02
N HIS A 111 5.67 41.95 52.94
CA HIS A 111 4.29 42.44 52.93
C HIS A 111 3.29 41.28 52.84
N ALA A 112 2.20 41.34 53.61
CA ALA A 112 1.19 40.27 53.68
C ALA A 112 0.61 39.93 52.29
N ASP A 113 0.24 40.95 51.51
CA ASP A 113 -0.37 40.75 50.18
C ASP A 113 0.61 40.37 49.06
N ARG A 114 1.89 40.15 49.36
CA ARG A 114 2.87 39.81 48.31
C ARG A 114 2.53 38.47 47.65
N ALA A 115 2.10 37.47 48.43
CA ALA A 115 1.71 36.16 47.91
C ALA A 115 0.54 36.27 46.91
N LEU A 116 -0.50 37.03 47.28
CA LEU A 116 -1.65 37.33 46.42
C LEU A 116 -1.23 37.97 45.09
N ARG A 117 -0.38 39.00 45.14
CA ARG A 117 0.06 39.73 43.93
C ARG A 117 0.94 38.87 43.02
N LEU A 118 1.82 38.05 43.61
CA LEU A 118 2.62 37.07 42.86
C LEU A 118 1.72 36.05 42.15
N ASN A 119 0.68 35.57 42.81
CA ASN A 119 -0.25 34.63 42.18
C ASN A 119 -1.13 35.29 41.11
N ASN A 120 -1.60 36.52 41.33
CA ASN A 120 -2.33 37.28 40.31
C ASN A 120 -1.47 37.49 39.05
N LEU A 121 -0.17 37.74 39.21
CA LEU A 121 0.77 37.83 38.08
C LEU A 121 0.92 36.48 37.38
N ALA A 122 1.07 35.40 38.15
CA ALA A 122 1.17 34.05 37.60
C ALA A 122 -0.09 33.67 36.78
N ASN A 123 -1.28 33.99 37.28
CA ASN A 123 -2.54 33.74 36.59
C ASN A 123 -2.65 34.59 35.30
N ALA A 124 -2.31 35.88 35.37
CA ALA A 124 -2.32 36.75 34.19
C ALA A 124 -1.35 36.26 33.10
N LEU A 125 -0.17 35.78 33.50
CA LEU A 125 0.81 35.18 32.59
C LEU A 125 0.33 33.84 32.03
N SER A 126 -0.29 32.97 32.83
CA SER A 126 -0.89 31.71 32.34
C SER A 126 -2.02 31.98 31.34
N THR A 127 -2.89 32.95 31.65
CA THR A 127 -3.98 33.37 30.76
C THR A 127 -3.43 33.94 29.44
N ARG A 128 -2.29 34.64 29.49
CA ARG A 128 -1.60 35.14 28.30
C ARG A 128 -1.00 33.99 27.50
N TYR A 129 -0.34 33.06 28.18
CA TYR A 129 0.16 31.82 27.59
C TYR A 129 -0.96 31.03 26.88
N ASP A 130 -2.15 30.89 27.47
CA ASP A 130 -3.27 30.18 26.83
C ASP A 130 -3.72 30.84 25.49
N ARG A 131 -3.31 32.08 25.23
CA ARG A 131 -3.58 32.80 23.98
C ARG A 131 -2.39 32.93 23.05
N THR A 132 -1.20 33.14 23.60
CA THR A 132 0.01 33.41 22.82
C THR A 132 0.85 32.16 22.60
N GLU A 133 0.61 31.13 23.42
CA GLU A 133 1.41 29.92 23.54
C GLU A 133 2.89 30.17 23.88
N ASP A 134 3.20 31.34 24.46
CA ASP A 134 4.57 31.71 24.83
C ASP A 134 5.03 30.95 26.09
N MET A 135 5.91 29.98 25.90
CA MET A 135 6.48 29.18 27.00
C MET A 135 7.22 30.01 28.06
N GLY A 136 7.70 31.21 27.71
CA GLY A 136 8.31 32.14 28.67
C GLY A 136 7.33 32.57 29.74
N ASP A 137 6.08 32.86 29.36
CA ASP A 137 5.02 33.27 30.28
C ASP A 137 4.63 32.14 31.24
N LEU A 138 4.49 30.92 30.72
CA LEU A 138 4.16 29.76 31.54
C LEU A 138 5.28 29.42 32.54
N GLN A 139 6.53 29.49 32.10
CA GLN A 139 7.68 29.23 32.97
C GLN A 139 7.80 30.29 34.07
N GLU A 140 7.55 31.56 33.75
CA GLU A 140 7.51 32.64 34.73
C GLU A 140 6.33 32.47 35.70
N ALA A 141 5.14 32.11 35.21
CA ALA A 141 3.97 31.83 36.06
C ALA A 141 4.25 30.73 37.09
N ILE A 142 4.87 29.62 36.66
CA ILE A 142 5.26 28.53 37.57
C ILE A 142 6.23 29.02 38.65
N HIS A 143 7.25 29.80 38.28
CA HIS A 143 8.22 30.35 39.23
C HIS A 143 7.58 31.32 40.24
N LEU A 144 6.67 32.17 39.77
CA LEU A 144 5.94 33.12 40.62
C LEU A 144 4.98 32.40 41.58
N ALA A 145 4.24 31.39 41.11
CA ALA A 145 3.37 30.58 41.95
C ALA A 145 4.15 29.79 43.01
N GLN A 146 5.30 29.22 42.65
CA GLN A 146 6.22 28.59 43.61
C GLN A 146 6.72 29.59 44.66
N SER A 147 7.04 30.81 44.23
CA SER A 147 7.47 31.90 45.13
C SER A 147 6.36 32.34 46.09
N ALA A 148 5.11 32.42 45.61
CA ALA A 148 3.94 32.74 46.43
C ALA A 148 3.71 31.66 47.50
N ILE A 149 3.79 30.38 47.13
CA ILE A 149 3.65 29.26 48.06
C ILE A 149 4.76 29.26 49.11
N ALA A 150 6.01 29.56 48.73
CA ALA A 150 7.16 29.55 49.64
C ALA A 150 7.08 30.59 50.78
N ILE A 151 6.32 31.68 50.58
CA ILE A 151 6.13 32.73 51.59
C ILE A 151 4.77 32.67 52.29
N THR A 152 3.91 31.72 51.91
CA THR A 152 2.59 31.50 52.51
C THR A 152 2.69 30.48 53.66
N SER A 153 2.08 30.77 54.81
CA SER A 153 2.05 29.85 55.96
C SER A 153 1.21 28.60 55.67
N GLU A 154 1.50 27.47 56.32
CA GLU A 154 0.67 26.25 56.18
C GLU A 154 -0.76 26.42 56.72
N ASP A 155 -0.95 27.33 57.67
CA ASP A 155 -2.27 27.65 58.26
C ASP A 155 -3.03 28.73 57.45
N ASP A 156 -2.46 29.23 56.36
CA ASP A 156 -3.07 30.28 55.54
C ASP A 156 -4.26 29.73 54.74
N PRO A 157 -5.47 30.34 54.83
CA PRO A 157 -6.64 29.91 54.07
C PRO A 157 -6.43 29.87 52.54
N ASP A 158 -5.55 30.72 52.01
CA ASP A 158 -5.32 30.86 50.57
C ASP A 158 -4.31 29.85 50.02
N LEU A 159 -3.58 29.14 50.89
CA LEU A 159 -2.59 28.13 50.46
C LEU A 159 -3.20 27.08 49.54
N ALA A 160 -4.42 26.65 49.84
CA ALA A 160 -5.13 25.68 49.00
C ALA A 160 -5.46 26.22 47.61
N HIS A 161 -5.66 27.54 47.47
CA HIS A 161 -5.87 28.18 46.18
C HIS A 161 -4.55 28.25 45.39
N TRP A 162 -3.45 28.69 46.01
CA TRP A 162 -2.13 28.76 45.37
C TRP A 162 -1.64 27.39 44.86
N LEU A 163 -1.87 26.33 45.64
CA LEU A 163 -1.54 24.96 45.23
C LEU A 163 -2.37 24.54 44.01
N ASN A 164 -3.67 24.85 43.96
CA ASN A 164 -4.50 24.56 42.79
C ASN A 164 -3.98 25.24 41.52
N GLU A 165 -3.64 26.53 41.60
CA GLU A 165 -3.12 27.29 40.46
C GLU A 165 -1.78 26.73 39.97
N LEU A 166 -0.83 26.48 40.87
CA LEU A 166 0.46 25.88 40.49
C LEU A 166 0.29 24.52 39.81
N ALA A 167 -0.62 23.67 40.32
CA ALA A 167 -0.90 22.39 39.69
C ALA A 167 -1.43 22.54 38.26
N MET A 168 -2.22 23.58 37.97
CA MET A 168 -2.70 23.84 36.62
C MET A 168 -1.61 24.34 35.68
N TYR A 169 -0.69 25.18 36.15
CA TYR A 169 0.45 25.63 35.35
C TYR A 169 1.40 24.46 35.04
N LEU A 170 1.66 23.58 36.00
CA LEU A 170 2.45 22.37 35.79
C LEU A 170 1.79 21.41 34.80
N LYS A 171 0.45 21.24 34.87
CA LYS A 171 -0.30 20.46 33.89
C LYS A 171 -0.22 21.09 32.50
N ALA A 172 -0.36 22.41 32.37
CA ALA A 172 -0.21 23.11 31.09
C ALA A 172 1.20 22.90 30.50
N ARG A 173 2.24 22.94 31.34
CA ARG A 173 3.62 22.66 30.90
C ARG A 173 3.79 21.21 30.47
N TYR A 174 3.15 20.27 31.16
CA TYR A 174 3.07 18.88 30.71
C TYR A 174 2.40 18.76 29.34
N LEU A 175 1.29 19.45 29.10
CA LEU A 175 0.59 19.36 27.81
C LEU A 175 1.44 19.85 26.64
N ARG A 176 2.37 20.79 26.87
CA ARG A 176 3.32 21.25 25.84
C ARG A 176 4.58 20.41 25.70
N THR A 177 5.17 20.02 26.82
CA THR A 177 6.51 19.37 26.85
C THR A 177 6.43 17.85 26.90
N GLY A 178 5.30 17.34 27.38
CA GLY A 178 5.10 15.93 27.69
C GLY A 178 5.90 15.38 28.87
N ASN A 179 6.54 16.26 29.66
CA ASN A 179 7.35 15.84 30.79
C ASN A 179 6.47 15.25 31.91
N LEU A 180 6.48 13.92 32.05
CA LEU A 180 5.61 13.22 32.98
C LEU A 180 5.83 13.65 34.45
N ASP A 181 7.02 14.11 34.80
CA ASP A 181 7.33 14.61 36.15
C ASP A 181 6.47 15.83 36.51
N ASP A 182 6.19 16.70 35.53
CA ASP A 182 5.33 17.87 35.74
C ASP A 182 3.90 17.45 36.04
N LEU A 183 3.38 16.44 35.35
CA LEU A 183 2.04 15.92 35.60
C LEU A 183 1.94 15.18 36.93
N GLN A 184 2.97 14.41 37.29
CA GLN A 184 3.02 13.74 38.59
C GLN A 184 3.06 14.75 39.73
N GLU A 185 3.87 15.80 39.59
CA GLU A 185 3.95 16.87 40.57
C GLU A 185 2.64 17.68 40.63
N ALA A 186 2.03 17.98 39.49
CA ALA A 186 0.70 18.61 39.43
C ALA A 186 -0.35 17.80 40.21
N ILE A 187 -0.39 16.48 40.02
CA ILE A 187 -1.32 15.57 40.73
C ILE A 187 -1.03 15.59 42.24
N ARG A 188 0.25 15.54 42.65
CA ARG A 188 0.63 15.59 44.07
C ARG A 188 0.20 16.91 44.72
N ILE A 189 0.40 18.03 44.04
CA ILE A 189 0.08 19.37 44.52
C ILE A 189 -1.44 19.57 44.60
N ILE A 190 -2.19 19.22 43.54
CA ILE A 190 -3.66 19.37 43.57
C ILE A 190 -4.31 18.43 44.59
N GLN A 191 -3.74 17.24 44.82
CA GLN A 191 -4.17 16.36 45.91
C GLN A 191 -3.99 17.05 47.28
N LYS A 192 -2.81 17.65 47.55
CA LYS A 192 -2.59 18.41 48.80
C LYS A 192 -3.62 19.54 48.94
N SER A 193 -3.92 20.26 47.86
CA SER A 193 -4.95 21.30 47.83
C SER A 193 -6.32 20.75 48.22
N VAL A 194 -6.74 19.61 47.65
CA VAL A 194 -8.02 18.95 48.00
C VAL A 194 -8.03 18.54 49.48
N ASP A 195 -6.95 17.95 49.99
CA ASP A 195 -6.88 17.39 51.35
C ASP A 195 -6.98 18.46 52.45
N ILE A 196 -6.42 19.66 52.23
CA ILE A 196 -6.50 20.77 53.19
C ILE A 196 -7.77 21.62 53.04
N THR A 197 -8.60 21.35 52.02
CA THR A 197 -9.86 22.09 51.80
C THR A 197 -10.96 21.53 52.70
N PRO A 198 -11.61 22.34 53.56
CA PRO A 198 -12.71 21.87 54.39
C PRO A 198 -13.90 21.33 53.58
N GLN A 199 -14.57 20.31 54.11
CA GLN A 199 -15.81 19.82 53.52
C GLN A 199 -16.88 20.93 53.52
N GLY A 200 -17.54 21.13 52.37
CA GLY A 200 -18.53 22.20 52.16
C GLY A 200 -17.95 23.55 51.76
N HIS A 201 -16.62 23.67 51.60
CA HIS A 201 -16.02 24.88 51.05
C HIS A 201 -16.44 25.07 49.57
N PRO A 202 -16.89 26.27 49.15
CA PRO A 202 -17.40 26.51 47.78
C PRO A 202 -16.42 26.13 46.66
N SER A 203 -15.11 26.26 46.87
CA SER A 203 -14.09 25.91 45.86
C SER A 203 -13.70 24.42 45.82
N LEU A 204 -14.21 23.58 46.74
CA LEU A 204 -13.87 22.15 46.77
C LEU A 204 -14.26 21.41 45.47
N PRO A 205 -15.45 21.61 44.88
CA PRO A 205 -15.82 20.97 43.62
C PRO A 205 -14.84 21.27 42.48
N ASN A 206 -14.38 22.52 42.35
CA ASN A 206 -13.40 22.91 41.33
C ASN A 206 -12.03 22.24 41.53
N ARG A 207 -11.57 22.11 42.77
CA ARG A 207 -10.31 21.40 43.09
C ARG A 207 -10.41 19.90 42.77
N LEU A 208 -11.56 19.27 43.09
CA LEU A 208 -11.85 17.88 42.76
C LEU A 208 -11.87 17.65 41.24
N ARG A 209 -12.50 18.55 40.47
CA ARG A 209 -12.53 18.54 39.01
C ARG A 209 -11.14 18.60 38.39
N ASN A 210 -10.30 19.51 38.89
CA ASN A 210 -8.93 19.68 38.40
C ASN A 210 -8.07 18.45 38.69
N LEU A 211 -8.19 17.85 39.88
CA LEU A 211 -7.54 16.58 40.21
C LEU A 211 -8.01 15.44 39.30
N ALA A 212 -9.33 15.30 39.11
CA ALA A 212 -9.91 14.30 38.21
C ALA A 212 -9.37 14.45 36.77
N SER A 213 -9.31 15.69 36.28
CA SER A 213 -8.78 16.00 34.95
C SER A 213 -7.28 15.66 34.82
N SER A 214 -6.47 15.93 35.84
CA SER A 214 -5.04 15.57 35.86
C SER A 214 -4.82 14.05 35.91
N LEU A 215 -5.60 13.33 36.70
CA LEU A 215 -5.59 11.86 36.74
C LEU A 215 -6.01 11.26 35.39
N SER A 216 -7.06 11.79 34.77
CA SER A 216 -7.49 11.36 33.43
C SER A 216 -6.43 11.65 32.35
N THR A 217 -5.71 12.77 32.47
CA THR A 217 -4.57 13.08 31.59
C THR A 217 -3.44 12.06 31.79
N ARG A 218 -3.14 11.69 33.04
CA ARG A 218 -2.14 10.66 33.35
C ARG A 218 -2.57 9.30 32.82
N HIS A 219 -3.85 8.94 32.97
CA HIS A 219 -4.43 7.75 32.32
C HIS A 219 -4.21 7.76 30.80
N GLY A 220 -4.47 8.88 30.11
CA GLY A 220 -4.20 8.99 28.67
C GLY A 220 -2.74 8.69 28.31
N ARG A 221 -1.81 9.04 29.19
CA ARG A 221 -0.37 8.85 29.00
C ARG A 221 0.17 7.48 29.43
N THR A 222 -0.31 6.94 30.55
CA THR A 222 0.23 5.73 31.19
C THR A 222 -0.68 4.51 31.01
N ARG A 223 -1.92 4.72 30.55
CA ARG A 223 -3.01 3.73 30.47
C ARG A 223 -3.40 3.11 31.83
N ASN A 224 -3.03 3.75 32.95
CA ASN A 224 -3.37 3.31 34.30
C ASN A 224 -4.89 3.41 34.55
N VAL A 225 -5.56 2.29 34.82
CA VAL A 225 -7.03 2.21 34.94
C VAL A 225 -7.52 2.81 36.26
N GLU A 226 -6.74 2.63 37.33
CA GLU A 226 -7.05 3.17 38.65
C GLU A 226 -7.14 4.70 38.61
N ASP A 227 -6.31 5.35 37.79
CA ASP A 227 -6.39 6.80 37.57
C ASP A 227 -7.72 7.24 36.94
N LEU A 228 -8.25 6.47 35.98
CA LEU A 228 -9.52 6.78 35.33
C LEU A 228 -10.70 6.55 36.28
N GLU A 229 -10.72 5.43 37.01
CA GLU A 229 -11.77 5.15 37.98
C GLU A 229 -11.79 6.17 39.12
N GLU A 230 -10.60 6.58 39.58
CA GLU A 230 -10.47 7.64 40.58
C GLU A 230 -10.91 9.00 40.04
N ALA A 231 -10.57 9.34 38.78
CA ALA A 231 -11.05 10.54 38.13
C ALA A 231 -12.59 10.58 38.06
N ILE A 232 -13.24 9.46 37.69
CA ILE A 232 -14.70 9.36 37.65
C ILE A 232 -15.30 9.49 39.05
N ARG A 233 -14.69 8.86 40.07
CA ARG A 233 -15.14 8.97 41.46
C ARG A 233 -15.10 10.42 41.94
N LEU A 234 -14.00 11.13 41.67
CA LEU A 234 -13.80 12.52 42.05
C LEU A 234 -14.72 13.46 41.27
N ALA A 235 -14.92 13.25 39.98
CA ALA A 235 -15.85 14.03 39.17
C ALA A 235 -17.31 13.84 39.62
N LYS A 236 -17.71 12.61 39.99
CA LYS A 236 -19.03 12.35 40.62
C LYS A 236 -19.17 13.10 41.94
N LEU A 237 -18.13 13.09 42.78
CA LEU A 237 -18.14 13.83 44.03
C LEU A 237 -18.28 15.34 43.79
N ALA A 238 -17.56 15.90 42.82
CA ALA A 238 -17.67 17.31 42.46
C ALA A 238 -19.08 17.70 42.01
N VAL A 239 -19.75 16.88 41.19
CA VAL A 239 -21.15 17.11 40.78
C VAL A 239 -22.09 17.06 41.99
N VAL A 240 -21.96 16.07 42.88
CA VAL A 240 -22.85 15.92 44.05
C VAL A 240 -22.68 17.03 45.08
N THR A 241 -21.48 17.60 45.20
CA THR A 241 -21.19 18.69 46.16
C THR A 241 -21.45 20.09 45.59
N THR A 242 -21.81 20.20 44.31
CA THR A 242 -22.15 21.47 43.66
C THR A 242 -23.67 21.70 43.71
N PRO A 243 -24.16 22.84 44.24
CA PRO A 243 -25.58 23.19 44.21
C PRO A 243 -26.16 23.25 42.78
N GLU A 244 -27.47 22.99 42.62
CA GLU A 244 -28.15 23.01 41.30
C GLU A 244 -28.20 24.41 40.66
N ASP A 245 -28.14 25.47 41.45
CA ASP A 245 -28.10 26.87 41.01
C ASP A 245 -26.68 27.46 40.89
N ASP A 246 -25.65 26.63 41.09
CA ASP A 246 -24.25 27.05 41.01
C ASP A 246 -23.82 27.27 39.55
N PRO A 247 -23.22 28.44 39.21
CA PRO A 247 -22.72 28.73 37.87
C PRO A 247 -21.66 27.73 37.36
N ASP A 248 -20.95 27.02 38.23
CA ASP A 248 -19.91 26.05 37.87
C ASP A 248 -20.45 24.64 37.63
N LEU A 249 -21.71 24.35 38.00
CA LEU A 249 -22.32 23.02 37.81
C LEU A 249 -22.21 22.51 36.36
N PRO A 250 -22.46 23.32 35.31
CA PRO A 250 -22.24 22.89 33.94
C PRO A 250 -20.84 22.32 33.74
N SER A 251 -19.79 22.96 34.26
CA SER A 251 -18.39 22.53 34.08
C SER A 251 -18.12 21.18 34.75
N GLN A 252 -18.75 20.92 35.90
CA GLN A 252 -18.67 19.63 36.58
C GLN A 252 -19.34 18.52 35.77
N LEU A 253 -20.53 18.78 35.25
CA LEU A 253 -21.29 17.85 34.40
C LEU A 253 -20.52 17.47 33.13
N SER A 254 -19.93 18.46 32.44
CA SER A 254 -19.16 18.19 31.22
C SER A 254 -17.89 17.38 31.47
N ASN A 255 -17.19 17.61 32.59
CA ASN A 255 -15.99 16.83 32.92
C ASN A 255 -16.34 15.38 33.25
N LEU A 256 -17.39 15.16 34.06
CA LEU A 256 -17.88 13.81 34.34
C LEU A 256 -18.31 13.09 33.06
N ALA A 257 -19.01 13.77 32.15
CA ALA A 257 -19.39 13.22 30.86
C ALA A 257 -18.18 12.74 30.05
N ASN A 258 -17.12 13.56 29.95
CA ASN A 258 -15.91 13.20 29.21
C ASN A 258 -15.21 11.98 29.82
N HIS A 259 -15.10 11.88 31.15
CA HIS A 259 -14.49 10.72 31.80
C HIS A 259 -15.30 9.43 31.61
N LEU A 260 -16.64 9.53 31.61
CA LEU A 260 -17.52 8.41 31.27
C LEU A 260 -17.36 7.98 29.80
N SER A 261 -17.18 8.93 28.87
CA SER A 261 -16.89 8.62 27.47
C SER A 261 -15.55 7.89 27.32
N ILE A 262 -14.49 8.34 28.01
CA ILE A 262 -13.18 7.66 27.99
C ILE A 262 -13.29 6.23 28.55
N ARG A 263 -14.12 6.03 29.58
CA ARG A 263 -14.37 4.68 30.11
C ARG A 263 -15.16 3.83 29.12
N TYR A 264 -16.16 4.39 28.45
CA TYR A 264 -16.88 3.73 27.37
C TYR A 264 -15.93 3.27 26.25
N ASP A 265 -14.99 4.12 25.81
CA ASP A 265 -14.04 3.77 24.75
C ASP A 265 -13.20 2.51 25.11
N ARG A 266 -13.04 2.22 26.40
CA ARG A 266 -12.34 1.03 26.89
C ARG A 266 -13.26 -0.14 27.20
N SER A 267 -14.46 0.10 27.73
CA SER A 267 -15.35 -0.96 28.21
C SER A 267 -16.38 -1.41 27.18
N GLY A 268 -16.75 -0.53 26.25
CA GLY A 268 -17.92 -0.69 25.38
C GLY A 268 -19.27 -0.48 26.08
N ASP A 269 -19.30 -0.09 27.37
CA ASP A 269 -20.55 0.02 28.14
C ASP A 269 -21.40 1.20 27.68
N LEU A 270 -22.42 0.91 26.87
CA LEU A 270 -23.38 1.89 26.37
C LEU A 270 -24.10 2.68 27.48
N ASN A 271 -24.15 2.20 28.73
CA ASN A 271 -24.73 2.97 29.82
C ASN A 271 -23.87 4.20 30.15
N ASP A 272 -22.55 4.06 30.15
CA ASP A 272 -21.64 5.17 30.39
C ASP A 272 -21.77 6.24 29.31
N LEU A 273 -21.85 5.83 28.04
CA LEU A 273 -22.03 6.75 26.93
C LEU A 273 -23.39 7.45 26.97
N ASN A 274 -24.46 6.71 27.28
CA ASN A 274 -25.79 7.31 27.39
C ASN A 274 -25.88 8.30 28.56
N GLU A 275 -25.19 8.01 29.67
CA GLU A 275 -25.10 8.93 30.80
C GLU A 275 -24.23 10.15 30.46
N ALA A 276 -23.10 9.97 29.76
CA ALA A 276 -22.28 11.08 29.26
C ALA A 276 -23.08 12.04 28.37
N ILE A 277 -23.93 11.50 27.48
CA ILE A 277 -24.83 12.30 26.63
C ILE A 277 -25.84 13.07 27.48
N ARG A 278 -26.49 12.43 28.46
CA ARG A 278 -27.46 13.11 29.35
C ARG A 278 -26.81 14.23 30.16
N LEU A 279 -25.63 13.98 30.72
CA LEU A 279 -24.88 14.97 31.48
C LEU A 279 -24.43 16.14 30.58
N SER A 280 -24.00 15.86 29.35
CA SER A 280 -23.64 16.89 28.37
C SER A 280 -24.85 17.74 27.94
N GLU A 281 -26.01 17.12 27.75
CA GLU A 281 -27.28 17.84 27.46
C GLU A 281 -27.67 18.75 28.63
N ARG A 282 -27.64 18.25 29.87
CA ARG A 282 -27.88 19.07 31.07
C ARG A 282 -26.90 20.24 31.19
N ALA A 283 -25.61 19.99 30.90
CA ALA A 283 -24.59 21.02 30.95
C ALA A 283 -24.86 22.14 29.94
N ILE A 284 -25.32 21.81 28.73
CA ILE A 284 -25.68 22.79 27.70
C ILE A 284 -26.94 23.56 28.10
N ASP A 285 -27.99 22.88 28.58
CA ASP A 285 -29.25 23.51 28.99
C ASP A 285 -29.06 24.53 30.12
N ALA A 286 -28.06 24.31 30.99
CA ALA A 286 -27.69 25.21 32.07
C ALA A 286 -26.65 26.29 31.68
N THR A 287 -26.18 26.31 30.42
CA THR A 287 -25.18 27.28 29.93
C THR A 287 -25.86 28.38 29.10
N PRO A 288 -25.70 29.68 29.44
CA PRO A 288 -26.24 30.79 28.65
C PRO A 288 -25.69 30.82 27.20
N GLU A 289 -26.48 31.30 26.24
CA GLU A 289 -26.10 31.32 24.81
C GLU A 289 -24.81 32.14 24.51
N GLU A 290 -24.53 33.17 25.30
CA GLU A 290 -23.34 34.02 25.15
C GLU A 290 -22.15 33.58 26.02
N HIS A 291 -22.23 32.41 26.66
CA HIS A 291 -21.17 31.93 27.54
C HIS A 291 -19.96 31.43 26.71
N PRO A 292 -18.71 31.83 27.03
CA PRO A 292 -17.52 31.42 26.28
C PRO A 292 -17.36 29.89 26.11
N ASP A 293 -17.63 29.13 27.17
CA ASP A 293 -17.48 27.66 27.17
C ASP A 293 -18.58 26.90 26.41
N LEU A 294 -19.63 27.58 25.91
CA LEU A 294 -20.70 26.90 25.19
C LEU A 294 -20.16 26.14 23.98
N ALA A 295 -19.19 26.72 23.26
CA ALA A 295 -18.57 26.08 22.11
C ALA A 295 -17.92 24.73 22.45
N THR A 296 -17.19 24.64 23.57
CA THR A 296 -16.56 23.39 24.04
C THR A 296 -17.60 22.35 24.45
N ARG A 297 -18.67 22.76 25.14
CA ARG A 297 -19.75 21.85 25.55
C ARG A 297 -20.50 21.26 24.37
N LEU A 298 -20.75 22.09 23.34
CA LEU A 298 -21.37 21.66 22.09
C LEU A 298 -20.49 20.63 21.34
N ASP A 299 -19.18 20.84 21.31
CA ASP A 299 -18.23 19.91 20.67
C ASP A 299 -18.16 18.57 21.43
N ASN A 300 -18.06 18.60 22.77
CA ASN A 300 -18.07 17.38 23.59
C ASN A 300 -19.36 16.56 23.38
N LEU A 301 -20.53 17.20 23.38
CA LEU A 301 -21.79 16.49 23.09
C LEU A 301 -21.81 15.93 21.65
N ALA A 302 -21.24 16.66 20.68
CA ALA A 302 -21.14 16.17 19.31
C ALA A 302 -20.30 14.88 19.24
N THR A 303 -19.16 14.84 19.93
CA THR A 303 -18.31 13.65 20.05
C THR A 303 -19.05 12.48 20.70
N HIS A 304 -19.73 12.68 21.83
CA HIS A 304 -20.49 11.60 22.49
C HIS A 304 -21.63 11.06 21.60
N LEU A 305 -22.32 11.94 20.85
CA LEU A 305 -23.35 11.52 19.90
C LEU A 305 -22.78 10.78 18.70
N SER A 306 -21.59 11.16 18.24
CA SER A 306 -20.88 10.45 17.17
C SER A 306 -20.48 9.04 17.63
N ALA A 307 -19.89 8.90 18.81
CA ALA A 307 -19.54 7.60 19.38
C ALA A 307 -20.77 6.68 19.54
N ARG A 308 -21.94 7.25 19.89
CA ARG A 308 -23.19 6.46 19.97
C ARG A 308 -23.71 6.08 18.58
N TYR A 309 -23.53 6.96 17.60
CA TYR A 309 -23.84 6.63 16.21
C TYR A 309 -22.98 5.46 15.73
N ASP A 310 -21.67 5.48 15.97
CA ASP A 310 -20.75 4.43 15.54
C ASP A 310 -21.17 3.06 16.08
N GLN A 311 -21.67 3.02 17.32
CA GLN A 311 -22.11 1.77 17.96
C GLN A 311 -23.54 1.33 17.59
N THR A 312 -24.44 2.27 17.29
CA THR A 312 -25.89 1.96 17.15
C THR A 312 -26.44 2.17 15.75
N GLY A 313 -25.67 2.75 14.82
CA GLY A 313 -26.14 3.14 13.49
C GLY A 313 -27.15 4.30 13.48
N ARG A 314 -27.47 4.90 14.65
CA ARG A 314 -28.57 5.85 14.79
C ARG A 314 -28.28 7.20 14.11
N VAL A 315 -28.67 7.31 12.84
CA VAL A 315 -28.45 8.48 11.97
C VAL A 315 -28.85 9.82 12.59
N LYS A 316 -29.90 9.84 13.43
CA LYS A 316 -30.34 11.06 14.14
C LYS A 316 -29.27 11.64 15.06
N ASP A 317 -28.44 10.81 15.66
CA ASP A 317 -27.36 11.23 16.54
C ASP A 317 -26.24 11.90 15.74
N LEU A 318 -25.79 11.29 14.64
CA LEU A 318 -24.81 11.89 13.73
C LEU A 318 -25.28 13.23 13.15
N GLN A 319 -26.56 13.33 12.76
CA GLN A 319 -27.14 14.60 12.29
C GLN A 319 -27.21 15.66 13.39
N LYS A 320 -27.40 15.26 14.65
CA LYS A 320 -27.34 16.18 15.80
C LYS A 320 -25.89 16.59 16.07
N ALA A 321 -24.94 15.65 16.08
CA ALA A 321 -23.51 15.90 16.26
C ALA A 321 -22.98 16.95 15.26
N ILE A 322 -23.23 16.77 13.96
CA ILE A 322 -22.78 17.71 12.92
C ILE A 322 -23.40 19.10 13.11
N ARG A 323 -24.66 19.20 13.53
CA ARG A 323 -25.30 20.50 13.82
C ARG A 323 -24.65 21.17 15.01
N LEU A 324 -24.36 20.43 16.08
CA LEU A 324 -23.70 20.96 17.28
C LEU A 324 -22.26 21.39 17.00
N ALA A 325 -21.47 20.57 16.30
CA ALA A 325 -20.11 20.92 15.89
C ALA A 325 -20.06 22.16 14.98
N LYS A 326 -21.01 22.31 14.04
CA LYS A 326 -21.15 23.55 13.25
C LYS A 326 -21.44 24.77 14.10
N SER A 327 -22.30 24.63 15.12
CA SER A 327 -22.58 25.71 16.07
C SER A 327 -21.34 26.04 16.92
N ALA A 328 -20.58 25.05 17.37
CA ALA A 328 -19.33 25.23 18.10
C ALA A 328 -18.31 26.01 17.27
N VAL A 329 -18.07 25.62 16.02
CA VAL A 329 -17.18 26.34 15.09
C VAL A 329 -17.66 27.77 14.86
N LYS A 330 -18.98 27.99 14.69
CA LYS A 330 -19.54 29.33 14.48
C LYS A 330 -19.39 30.24 15.71
N ALA A 331 -19.48 29.67 16.91
CA ALA A 331 -19.32 30.39 18.17
C ALA A 331 -17.84 30.69 18.51
N THR A 332 -16.90 30.11 17.77
CA THR A 332 -15.46 30.27 18.03
C THR A 332 -14.86 31.44 17.24
N PRO A 333 -14.19 32.41 17.90
CA PRO A 333 -13.45 33.47 17.21
C PRO A 333 -12.38 32.92 16.25
N LYS A 334 -12.08 33.66 15.16
CA LYS A 334 -11.17 33.19 14.10
C LYS A 334 -9.71 33.03 14.55
N ASP A 335 -9.31 33.77 15.57
CA ASP A 335 -8.00 33.82 16.18
C ASP A 335 -7.92 32.98 17.47
N HIS A 336 -8.97 32.21 17.78
CA HIS A 336 -8.99 31.35 18.96
C HIS A 336 -8.13 30.09 18.74
N PRO A 337 -7.22 29.73 19.67
CA PRO A 337 -6.35 28.55 19.52
C PRO A 337 -7.12 27.24 19.29
N GLU A 338 -8.20 27.01 20.04
CA GLU A 338 -9.06 25.81 19.91
C GLU A 338 -9.89 25.74 18.62
N LEU A 339 -9.85 26.75 17.73
CA LEU A 339 -10.56 26.68 16.46
C LEU A 339 -10.09 25.49 15.62
N ALA A 340 -8.79 25.19 15.65
CA ALA A 340 -8.22 24.08 14.91
C ALA A 340 -8.78 22.71 15.38
N ASP A 341 -9.01 22.52 16.68
CA ASP A 341 -9.59 21.27 17.20
C ASP A 341 -11.05 21.12 16.79
N ARG A 342 -11.86 22.18 16.93
CA ARG A 342 -13.28 22.16 16.54
C ARG A 342 -13.46 21.93 15.03
N LEU A 343 -12.54 22.45 14.21
CA LEU A 343 -12.52 22.15 12.77
C LEU A 343 -12.21 20.67 12.51
N GLY A 344 -11.27 20.08 13.26
CA GLY A 344 -10.96 18.65 13.21
C GLY A 344 -12.13 17.76 13.64
N SER A 345 -12.79 18.07 14.77
CA SER A 345 -13.99 17.36 15.23
C SER A 345 -15.11 17.40 14.19
N LEU A 346 -15.38 18.58 13.61
CA LEU A 346 -16.37 18.71 12.55
C LEU A 346 -15.99 17.92 11.29
N ALA A 347 -14.72 17.92 10.90
CA ALA A 347 -14.22 17.12 9.78
C ALA A 347 -14.47 15.62 10.02
N ASN A 348 -14.15 15.10 11.21
CA ASN A 348 -14.41 13.71 11.57
C ASN A 348 -15.90 13.35 11.43
N HIS A 349 -16.81 14.14 12.00
CA HIS A 349 -18.25 13.87 11.89
C HIS A 349 -18.77 13.93 10.45
N LEU A 350 -18.21 14.80 9.61
CA LEU A 350 -18.53 14.86 8.19
C LEU A 350 -17.97 13.65 7.43
N SER A 351 -16.77 13.17 7.77
CA SER A 351 -16.19 11.92 7.25
C SER A 351 -17.09 10.73 7.57
N THR A 352 -17.48 10.57 8.84
CA THR A 352 -18.40 9.50 9.28
C THR A 352 -19.74 9.54 8.52
N ARG A 353 -20.27 10.74 8.24
CA ARG A 353 -21.49 10.88 7.42
C ARG A 353 -21.25 10.55 5.96
N TYR A 354 -20.09 10.92 5.43
CA TYR A 354 -19.69 10.57 4.09
C TYR A 354 -19.57 9.05 3.94
N ASP A 355 -18.86 8.36 4.84
CA ASP A 355 -18.70 6.90 4.81
C ASP A 355 -20.04 6.16 4.78
N ARG A 356 -21.04 6.73 5.45
CA ARG A 356 -22.38 6.18 5.49
C ARG A 356 -23.23 6.44 4.25
N PHE A 357 -23.19 7.67 3.71
CA PHE A 357 -24.16 8.13 2.72
C PHE A 357 -23.55 8.50 1.35
N GLY A 358 -22.24 8.43 1.18
CA GLY A 358 -21.54 8.67 -0.09
C GLY A 358 -21.64 10.11 -0.62
N LYS A 359 -21.95 11.10 0.24
CA LYS A 359 -22.15 12.48 -0.20
C LYS A 359 -20.82 13.17 -0.48
N SER A 360 -20.38 13.23 -1.74
CA SER A 360 -19.10 13.83 -2.16
C SER A 360 -18.81 15.22 -1.56
N ASN A 361 -19.82 16.09 -1.43
CA ASN A 361 -19.66 17.41 -0.81
C ASN A 361 -19.20 17.36 0.66
N ASP A 362 -19.58 16.31 1.40
CA ASP A 362 -19.17 16.16 2.80
C ASP A 362 -17.68 15.85 2.89
N LEU A 363 -17.15 15.01 2.00
CA LEU A 363 -15.74 14.66 1.95
C LEU A 363 -14.85 15.84 1.52
N GLU A 364 -15.27 16.60 0.52
CA GLU A 364 -14.55 17.81 0.10
C GLU A 364 -14.47 18.83 1.24
N GLU A 365 -15.58 18.98 1.99
CA GLU A 365 -15.61 19.85 3.16
C GLU A 365 -14.78 19.27 4.31
N THR A 366 -14.80 17.95 4.57
CA THR A 366 -13.92 17.26 5.53
C THR A 366 -12.46 17.59 5.26
N LEU A 367 -11.98 17.38 4.03
CA LEU A 367 -10.59 17.63 3.66
C LEU A 367 -10.24 19.12 3.78
N ARG A 368 -11.14 20.04 3.39
CA ARG A 368 -10.94 21.48 3.55
C ARG A 368 -10.82 21.88 5.02
N LEU A 369 -11.69 21.36 5.88
CA LEU A 369 -11.70 21.67 7.31
C LEU A 369 -10.48 21.06 8.02
N ALA A 370 -10.14 19.81 7.73
CA ALA A 370 -8.96 19.15 8.28
C ALA A 370 -7.66 19.81 7.81
N GLN A 371 -7.55 20.21 6.54
CA GLN A 371 -6.41 20.97 6.04
C GLN A 371 -6.29 22.31 6.77
N ARG A 372 -7.40 23.04 6.94
CA ARG A 372 -7.40 24.29 7.69
C ARG A 372 -7.03 24.10 9.17
N SER A 373 -7.43 22.97 9.78
CA SER A 373 -6.99 22.60 11.13
C SER A 373 -5.47 22.48 11.19
N VAL A 374 -4.86 21.77 10.23
CA VAL A 374 -3.40 21.64 10.11
C VAL A 374 -2.73 23.00 9.86
N ASP A 375 -3.25 23.82 8.93
CA ASP A 375 -2.67 25.12 8.57
C ASP A 375 -2.68 26.14 9.72
N LEU A 376 -3.66 26.04 10.62
CA LEU A 376 -3.75 26.86 11.84
C LEU A 376 -2.83 26.35 12.97
N THR A 377 -2.15 25.23 12.78
CA THR A 377 -1.30 24.61 13.79
C THR A 377 0.17 24.96 13.57
N PRO A 378 0.86 25.58 14.54
CA PRO A 378 2.31 25.79 14.47
C PRO A 378 3.09 24.47 14.29
N GLU A 379 4.25 24.51 13.63
CA GLU A 379 5.06 23.30 13.37
C GLU A 379 5.59 22.61 14.63
N ASP A 380 5.79 23.37 15.71
CA ASP A 380 6.26 22.90 17.01
C ASP A 380 5.13 22.52 17.98
N HIS A 381 3.86 22.66 17.56
CA HIS A 381 2.72 22.35 18.41
C HIS A 381 2.56 20.83 18.62
N PRO A 382 2.35 20.35 19.86
CA PRO A 382 2.28 18.91 20.18
C PRO A 382 1.16 18.17 19.44
N ASP A 383 0.04 18.84 19.19
CA ASP A 383 -1.11 18.25 18.48
C ASP A 383 -0.98 18.21 16.96
N LEU A 384 0.06 18.81 16.36
CA LEU A 384 0.25 18.78 14.91
C LEU A 384 0.30 17.34 14.40
N ALA A 385 0.99 16.44 15.11
CA ALA A 385 1.05 15.04 14.73
C ALA A 385 -0.32 14.35 14.73
N SER A 386 -1.25 14.76 15.62
CA SER A 386 -2.62 14.24 15.65
C SER A 386 -3.43 14.75 14.46
N ARG A 387 -3.34 16.06 14.19
CA ARG A 387 -4.06 16.71 13.08
C ARG A 387 -3.57 16.21 11.72
N LEU A 388 -2.26 15.99 11.55
CA LEU A 388 -1.68 15.35 10.36
C LEU A 388 -2.18 13.91 10.17
N ASN A 389 -2.25 13.13 11.25
CA ASN A 389 -2.77 11.77 11.20
C ASN A 389 -4.24 11.75 10.75
N ASN A 390 -5.09 12.63 11.31
CA ASN A 390 -6.51 12.69 10.95
C ASN A 390 -6.70 13.13 9.49
N LEU A 391 -5.95 14.13 9.03
CA LEU A 391 -5.97 14.52 7.62
C LEU A 391 -5.53 13.35 6.71
N GLY A 392 -4.51 12.60 7.12
CA GLY A 392 -4.07 11.40 6.42
C GLY A 392 -5.15 10.32 6.32
N ILE A 393 -5.90 10.08 7.42
CA ILE A 393 -7.05 9.17 7.43
C ILE A 393 -8.11 9.64 6.43
N HIS A 394 -8.47 10.92 6.40
CA HIS A 394 -9.49 11.42 5.46
C HIS A 394 -9.06 11.29 3.98
N PHE A 395 -7.77 11.41 3.69
CA PHE A 395 -7.26 11.08 2.36
C PHE A 395 -7.35 9.58 2.06
N SER A 396 -7.09 8.71 3.04
CA SER A 396 -7.33 7.26 2.92
C SER A 396 -8.81 6.95 2.68
N ASP A 397 -9.72 7.56 3.43
CA ASP A 397 -11.18 7.37 3.25
C ASP A 397 -11.62 7.78 1.84
N ARG A 398 -11.07 8.90 1.32
CA ARG A 398 -11.31 9.32 -0.07
C ARG A 398 -10.71 8.34 -1.07
N TYR A 399 -9.51 7.84 -0.79
CA TYR A 399 -8.86 6.84 -1.62
C TYR A 399 -9.70 5.57 -1.74
N ASP A 400 -10.15 5.02 -0.62
CA ASP A 400 -10.91 3.77 -0.59
C ASP A 400 -12.16 3.90 -1.47
N ARG A 401 -12.79 5.07 -1.48
CA ARG A 401 -14.00 5.35 -2.28
C ARG A 401 -13.73 5.65 -3.75
N THR A 402 -12.69 6.42 -4.06
CA THR A 402 -12.45 6.94 -5.42
C THR A 402 -11.44 6.13 -6.21
N GLY A 403 -10.56 5.41 -5.52
CA GLY A 403 -9.39 4.75 -6.08
C GLY A 403 -8.29 5.69 -6.57
N ASP A 404 -8.35 7.00 -6.28
CA ASP A 404 -7.35 7.97 -6.73
C ASP A 404 -6.01 7.80 -6.00
N LEU A 405 -5.02 7.22 -6.69
CA LEU A 405 -3.69 6.95 -6.11
C LEU A 405 -3.01 8.19 -5.54
N ASN A 406 -3.32 9.41 -6.01
CA ASN A 406 -2.79 10.63 -5.41
C ASN A 406 -3.22 10.80 -3.95
N ASP A 407 -4.44 10.38 -3.60
CA ASP A 407 -4.96 10.46 -2.24
C ASP A 407 -4.25 9.50 -1.30
N LEU A 408 -4.06 8.27 -1.75
CA LEU A 408 -3.27 7.30 -0.99
C LEU A 408 -1.84 7.80 -0.76
N GLN A 409 -1.26 8.47 -1.75
CA GLN A 409 0.06 9.08 -1.60
C GLN A 409 0.04 10.25 -0.62
N GLN A 410 -0.99 11.10 -0.63
CA GLN A 410 -1.15 12.14 0.40
C GLN A 410 -1.28 11.52 1.79
N ALA A 411 -2.11 10.48 1.94
CA ALA A 411 -2.32 9.77 3.19
C ALA A 411 -1.00 9.21 3.74
N LEU A 412 -0.21 8.54 2.90
CA LEU A 412 1.12 8.02 3.26
C LEU A 412 2.09 9.13 3.70
N ARG A 413 2.18 10.24 2.95
CA ARG A 413 3.05 11.36 3.31
C ARG A 413 2.66 11.99 4.65
N LEU A 414 1.37 12.18 4.89
CA LEU A 414 0.85 12.75 6.13
C LEU A 414 1.02 11.80 7.31
N ALA A 415 0.74 10.51 7.14
CA ALA A 415 0.96 9.49 8.16
C ALA A 415 2.45 9.38 8.53
N GLN A 416 3.35 9.41 7.55
CA GLN A 416 4.79 9.41 7.79
C GLN A 416 5.26 10.65 8.57
N ARG A 417 4.76 11.84 8.21
CA ARG A 417 5.02 13.08 8.96
C ARG A 417 4.46 13.01 10.39
N ALA A 418 3.27 12.46 10.57
CA ALA A 418 2.66 12.28 11.88
C ALA A 418 3.49 11.35 12.77
N VAL A 419 3.98 10.22 12.24
CA VAL A 419 4.87 9.30 12.98
C VAL A 419 6.19 9.98 13.35
N TYR A 420 6.78 10.75 12.43
CA TYR A 420 8.04 11.47 12.67
C TYR A 420 7.89 12.56 13.73
N ALA A 421 6.81 13.34 13.66
CA ALA A 421 6.49 14.39 14.63
C ALA A 421 6.08 13.84 16.02
N THR A 422 5.92 12.52 16.17
CA THR A 422 5.58 11.90 17.45
C THR A 422 6.84 11.51 18.23
N PRO A 423 7.06 12.04 19.45
CA PRO A 423 8.22 11.65 20.26
C PRO A 423 8.20 10.16 20.64
N ASP A 424 9.37 9.57 20.85
CA ASP A 424 9.49 8.17 21.27
C ASP A 424 8.88 7.92 22.66
N GLY A 425 8.36 6.71 22.88
CA GLY A 425 7.70 6.32 24.13
C GLY A 425 6.28 6.88 24.34
N TYR A 426 5.74 7.61 23.35
CA TYR A 426 4.33 8.02 23.35
C TYR A 426 3.43 6.87 22.88
N PRO A 427 2.39 6.47 23.65
CA PRO A 427 1.44 5.44 23.20
C PRO A 427 0.80 5.76 21.84
N SER A 428 0.60 7.05 21.53
CA SER A 428 0.06 7.50 20.24
C SER A 428 0.96 7.22 19.05
N LYS A 429 2.26 6.94 19.25
CA LYS A 429 3.18 6.57 18.17
C LYS A 429 2.84 5.21 17.58
N ALA A 430 2.38 4.26 18.41
CA ALA A 430 1.91 2.95 17.95
C ALA A 430 0.69 3.09 17.03
N ILE A 431 -0.32 3.88 17.46
CA ILE A 431 -1.52 4.19 16.65
C ILE A 431 -1.12 4.78 15.29
N ARG A 432 -0.29 5.82 15.28
CA ARG A 432 0.13 6.51 14.05
C ARG A 432 0.95 5.59 13.14
N SER A 433 1.80 4.73 13.71
CA SER A 433 2.58 3.74 12.96
C SER A 433 1.70 2.68 12.33
N LEU A 434 0.61 2.29 13.01
CA LEU A 434 -0.35 1.35 12.44
C LEU A 434 -1.16 1.98 11.31
N ASN A 435 -1.59 3.23 11.42
CA ASN A 435 -2.27 3.93 10.32
C ASN A 435 -1.36 4.04 9.09
N LEU A 436 -0.06 4.30 9.29
CA LEU A 436 0.93 4.23 8.21
C LEU A 436 1.02 2.81 7.61
N ALA A 437 1.09 1.77 8.46
CA ALA A 437 1.11 0.37 8.01
C ALA A 437 -0.14 -0.02 7.20
N SER A 438 -1.32 0.46 7.60
CA SER A 438 -2.58 0.22 6.88
C SER A 438 -2.59 0.88 5.49
N ASN A 439 -2.11 2.12 5.38
CA ASN A 439 -1.93 2.80 4.09
C ASN A 439 -0.92 2.07 3.19
N LEU A 440 0.17 1.56 3.76
CA LEU A 440 1.16 0.76 3.02
C LEU A 440 0.55 -0.57 2.52
N SER A 441 -0.19 -1.28 3.36
CA SER A 441 -0.92 -2.49 2.96
C SER A 441 -1.92 -2.20 1.83
N THR A 442 -2.63 -1.07 1.90
CA THR A 442 -3.57 -0.64 0.87
C THR A 442 -2.86 -0.35 -0.46
N ARG A 443 -1.67 0.26 -0.41
CA ARG A 443 -0.82 0.46 -1.59
C ARG A 443 -0.31 -0.87 -2.15
N TYR A 444 0.05 -1.82 -1.29
CA TYR A 444 0.39 -3.18 -1.70
C TYR A 444 -0.77 -3.87 -2.43
N ASP A 445 -2.00 -3.81 -1.91
CA ASP A 445 -3.16 -4.47 -2.55
C ASP A 445 -3.44 -3.93 -3.97
N ARG A 446 -2.99 -2.71 -4.24
CA ARG A 446 -3.25 -1.97 -5.48
C ARG A 446 -2.11 -2.04 -6.47
N THR A 447 -0.88 -2.06 -6.00
CA THR A 447 0.33 -2.09 -6.83
C THR A 447 0.95 -3.48 -6.91
N GLY A 448 0.80 -4.30 -5.87
CA GLY A 448 1.49 -5.57 -5.70
C GLY A 448 2.92 -5.44 -5.14
N ASN A 449 3.35 -4.25 -4.70
CA ASN A 449 4.71 -3.99 -4.20
C ASN A 449 4.95 -4.64 -2.83
N LEU A 450 5.67 -5.77 -2.81
CA LEU A 450 5.92 -6.54 -1.58
C LEU A 450 6.61 -5.73 -0.48
N HIS A 451 7.43 -4.72 -0.83
CA HIS A 451 8.12 -3.90 0.16
C HIS A 451 7.16 -3.17 1.11
N ASP A 452 6.03 -2.69 0.58
CA ASP A 452 5.03 -1.99 1.37
C ASP A 452 4.41 -2.91 2.43
N LEU A 453 4.16 -4.16 2.04
CA LEU A 453 3.62 -5.18 2.93
C LEU A 453 4.64 -5.58 4.00
N GLU A 454 5.91 -5.73 3.64
CA GLU A 454 6.98 -6.02 4.59
C GLU A 454 7.15 -4.89 5.62
N GLU A 455 7.10 -3.64 5.18
CA GLU A 455 7.18 -2.48 6.06
C GLU A 455 5.93 -2.35 6.94
N ALA A 456 4.74 -2.65 6.42
CA ALA A 456 3.51 -2.71 7.20
C ALA A 456 3.60 -3.75 8.33
N VAL A 457 4.06 -4.97 8.01
CA VAL A 457 4.31 -6.03 9.02
C VAL A 457 5.34 -5.55 10.05
N ARG A 458 6.44 -4.92 9.63
CA ARG A 458 7.49 -4.43 10.54
C ARG A 458 6.96 -3.36 11.49
N LEU A 459 6.19 -2.40 11.00
CA LEU A 459 5.59 -1.34 11.81
C LEU A 459 4.57 -1.88 12.82
N ALA A 460 3.70 -2.80 12.37
CA ALA A 460 2.73 -3.45 13.25
C ALA A 460 3.41 -4.33 14.31
N GLN A 461 4.45 -5.09 13.93
CA GLN A 461 5.24 -5.89 14.87
C GLN A 461 5.89 -5.01 15.94
N LYS A 462 6.51 -3.90 15.54
CA LYS A 462 7.10 -2.94 16.48
C LYS A 462 6.07 -2.40 17.47
N ALA A 463 4.87 -2.05 17.00
CA ALA A 463 3.78 -1.59 17.86
C ALA A 463 3.34 -2.67 18.88
N VAL A 464 3.29 -3.93 18.45
CA VAL A 464 3.04 -5.07 19.35
C VAL A 464 4.18 -5.21 20.36
N ASP A 465 5.44 -5.20 19.94
CA ASP A 465 6.59 -5.44 20.83
C ASP A 465 6.75 -4.36 21.91
N GLU A 466 6.40 -3.11 21.58
CA GLU A 466 6.48 -1.96 22.49
C GLU A 466 5.28 -1.83 23.45
N THR A 467 4.20 -2.62 23.25
CA THR A 467 2.97 -2.56 24.05
C THR A 467 2.88 -3.75 25.03
N PRO A 468 2.86 -3.55 26.36
CA PRO A 468 2.69 -4.63 27.35
C PRO A 468 1.46 -5.52 27.13
N GLU A 469 1.54 -6.79 27.55
CA GLU A 469 0.51 -7.81 27.30
C GLU A 469 -0.86 -7.52 27.91
N ASP A 470 -0.88 -6.81 29.03
CA ASP A 470 -2.07 -6.44 29.80
C ASP A 470 -2.77 -5.16 29.30
N GLN A 471 -2.17 -4.45 28.34
CA GLN A 471 -2.77 -3.24 27.78
C GLN A 471 -3.91 -3.58 26.82
N PHE A 472 -5.06 -2.95 27.05
CA PHE A 472 -6.28 -3.13 26.25
C PHE A 472 -6.07 -2.89 24.74
N ASP A 473 -5.32 -1.84 24.38
CA ASP A 473 -5.03 -1.47 22.99
C ASP A 473 -4.21 -2.53 22.25
N ARG A 474 -3.52 -3.44 22.97
CA ARG A 474 -2.70 -4.50 22.37
C ARG A 474 -3.51 -5.40 21.45
N ALA A 475 -4.76 -5.68 21.79
CA ALA A 475 -5.61 -6.53 20.97
C ALA A 475 -5.90 -5.93 19.58
N HIS A 476 -5.90 -4.59 19.45
CA HIS A 476 -5.98 -3.91 18.16
C HIS A 476 -4.69 -4.06 17.33
N TRP A 477 -3.52 -3.94 17.96
CA TRP A 477 -2.21 -4.17 17.31
C TRP A 477 -2.07 -5.61 16.81
N LEU A 478 -2.44 -6.59 17.66
CA LEU A 478 -2.40 -8.01 17.34
C LEU A 478 -3.32 -8.37 16.18
N ASN A 479 -4.54 -7.83 16.16
CA ASN A 479 -5.48 -8.03 15.05
C ASN A 479 -4.88 -7.49 13.73
N SER A 480 -4.35 -6.28 13.74
CA SER A 480 -3.82 -5.66 12.52
C SER A 480 -2.56 -6.37 12.00
N LEU A 481 -1.65 -6.77 12.90
CA LEU A 481 -0.51 -7.61 12.54
C LEU A 481 -0.96 -8.95 11.95
N SER A 482 -2.00 -9.57 12.49
CA SER A 482 -2.54 -10.82 11.95
C SER A 482 -3.05 -10.68 10.50
N ILE A 483 -3.64 -9.53 10.16
CA ILE A 483 -4.08 -9.23 8.79
C ILE A 483 -2.86 -9.15 7.87
N PHE A 484 -1.85 -8.37 8.24
CA PHE A 484 -0.65 -8.20 7.40
C PHE A 484 0.14 -9.50 7.23
N LEU A 485 0.26 -10.32 8.28
CA LEU A 485 0.87 -11.66 8.17
C LEU A 485 0.06 -12.59 7.27
N SER A 486 -1.27 -12.55 7.34
CA SER A 486 -2.14 -13.31 6.45
C SER A 486 -1.98 -12.87 4.99
N THR A 487 -1.91 -11.55 4.73
CA THR A 487 -1.61 -11.01 3.40
C THR A 487 -0.23 -11.46 2.91
N ARG A 488 0.79 -11.46 3.78
CA ARG A 488 2.15 -11.94 3.46
C ARG A 488 2.16 -13.44 3.16
N TYR A 489 1.39 -14.24 3.90
CA TYR A 489 1.18 -15.64 3.59
C TYR A 489 0.58 -15.86 2.19
N HIS A 490 -0.45 -15.10 1.81
CA HIS A 490 -1.04 -15.23 0.47
C HIS A 490 -0.07 -14.83 -0.67
N ARG A 491 0.92 -13.99 -0.35
CA ARG A 491 1.93 -13.50 -1.30
C ARG A 491 3.16 -14.41 -1.41
N ALA A 492 3.68 -14.88 -0.28
CA ALA A 492 4.95 -15.60 -0.17
C ALA A 492 4.79 -17.09 0.16
N GLY A 493 3.62 -17.53 0.62
CA GLY A 493 3.34 -18.92 0.95
C GLY A 493 3.99 -19.43 2.24
N HIS A 494 4.57 -18.56 3.07
CA HIS A 494 5.19 -18.93 4.34
C HIS A 494 4.16 -19.37 5.36
N PHE A 495 4.08 -20.67 5.66
CA PHE A 495 3.03 -21.20 6.53
C PHE A 495 3.14 -20.69 7.98
N ASP A 496 4.35 -20.42 8.46
CA ASP A 496 4.59 -19.85 9.79
C ASP A 496 3.85 -18.52 9.98
N ASP A 497 3.76 -17.69 8.92
CA ASP A 497 3.01 -16.43 8.96
C ASP A 497 1.52 -16.66 9.19
N LEU A 498 0.95 -17.68 8.55
CA LEU A 498 -0.46 -18.01 8.72
C LEU A 498 -0.73 -18.61 10.10
N GLN A 499 0.15 -19.47 10.60
CA GLN A 499 0.03 -20.03 11.94
C GLN A 499 0.08 -18.91 12.99
N GLU A 500 1.01 -17.97 12.82
CA GLU A 500 1.14 -16.82 13.70
C GLU A 500 -0.06 -15.87 13.56
N ALA A 501 -0.55 -15.61 12.35
CA ALA A 501 -1.77 -14.81 12.13
C ALA A 501 -3.00 -15.40 12.85
N VAL A 502 -3.20 -16.72 12.78
CA VAL A 502 -4.29 -17.40 13.53
C VAL A 502 -4.08 -17.25 15.03
N ARG A 503 -2.85 -17.44 15.54
CA ARG A 503 -2.53 -17.31 16.96
C ARG A 503 -2.82 -15.90 17.48
N LEU A 504 -2.33 -14.87 16.78
CA LEU A 504 -2.50 -13.46 17.16
C LEU A 504 -3.96 -13.03 17.10
N ALA A 505 -4.68 -13.39 16.03
CA ALA A 505 -6.11 -13.09 15.91
C ALA A 505 -6.93 -13.76 17.03
N ASN A 506 -6.58 -14.99 17.41
CA ASN A 506 -7.23 -15.69 18.50
C ASN A 506 -6.99 -15.02 19.87
N ILE A 507 -5.77 -14.53 20.13
CA ILE A 507 -5.47 -13.75 21.34
C ILE A 507 -6.24 -12.44 21.34
N ALA A 508 -6.28 -11.73 20.21
CA ALA A 508 -7.04 -10.49 20.07
C ALA A 508 -8.53 -10.68 20.36
N VAL A 509 -9.15 -11.73 19.80
CA VAL A 509 -10.56 -12.08 20.09
C VAL A 509 -10.75 -12.43 21.56
N GLY A 510 -9.85 -13.23 22.15
CA GLY A 510 -9.93 -13.63 23.57
C GLY A 510 -9.79 -12.47 24.56
N ALA A 511 -9.05 -11.42 24.19
CA ALA A 511 -8.88 -10.21 24.98
C ALA A 511 -10.01 -9.17 24.80
N THR A 512 -10.97 -9.42 23.90
CA THR A 512 -12.03 -8.45 23.56
C THR A 512 -13.34 -8.81 24.28
N PRO A 513 -13.95 -7.89 25.06
CA PRO A 513 -15.26 -8.11 25.69
C PRO A 513 -16.37 -8.45 24.68
N GLY A 514 -17.37 -9.20 25.13
CA GLY A 514 -18.45 -9.73 24.28
C GLY A 514 -19.35 -8.68 23.62
N ASP A 515 -19.43 -7.50 24.23
CA ASP A 515 -20.23 -6.33 23.85
C ASP A 515 -19.39 -5.21 23.22
N HIS A 516 -18.08 -5.43 23.02
CA HIS A 516 -17.18 -4.43 22.48
C HIS A 516 -17.42 -4.19 20.96
N PRO A 517 -17.42 -2.93 20.48
CA PRO A 517 -17.66 -2.57 19.07
C PRO A 517 -16.75 -3.28 18.06
N ASP A 518 -15.46 -3.44 18.38
CA ASP A 518 -14.49 -4.09 17.49
C ASP A 518 -14.60 -5.62 17.43
N LEU A 519 -15.40 -6.24 18.32
CA LEU A 519 -15.43 -7.70 18.42
C LEU A 519 -15.83 -8.37 17.10
N PRO A 520 -16.89 -7.92 16.40
CA PRO A 520 -17.13 -8.37 15.04
C PRO A 520 -15.83 -8.34 14.23
N ASN A 521 -15.20 -7.18 14.01
CA ASN A 521 -14.01 -7.02 13.13
C ASN A 521 -12.99 -8.16 13.35
N ARG A 522 -12.65 -8.39 14.63
CA ARG A 522 -11.69 -9.39 15.06
C ARG A 522 -12.15 -10.85 14.81
N LEU A 523 -13.45 -11.14 14.97
CA LEU A 523 -14.02 -12.46 14.67
C LEU A 523 -13.91 -12.80 13.17
N ILE A 524 -14.15 -11.83 12.28
CA ILE A 524 -14.01 -12.05 10.83
C ILE A 524 -12.57 -12.26 10.42
N ASN A 525 -11.63 -11.48 10.96
CA ASN A 525 -10.22 -11.66 10.63
C ASN A 525 -9.71 -13.03 11.07
N LEU A 526 -10.11 -13.49 12.26
CA LEU A 526 -9.82 -14.85 12.71
C LEU A 526 -10.46 -15.91 11.79
N ALA A 527 -11.74 -15.73 11.42
CA ALA A 527 -12.42 -16.63 10.50
C ALA A 527 -11.75 -16.71 9.12
N SER A 528 -11.25 -15.57 8.61
CA SER A 528 -10.49 -15.50 7.36
C SER A 528 -9.18 -16.28 7.45
N ASN A 529 -8.42 -16.11 8.53
CA ASN A 529 -7.18 -16.84 8.75
C ASN A 529 -7.41 -18.36 8.90
N LEU A 530 -8.49 -18.77 9.60
CA LEU A 530 -8.89 -20.18 9.68
C LEU A 530 -9.31 -20.73 8.31
N SER A 531 -10.05 -19.96 7.51
CA SER A 531 -10.39 -20.38 6.15
C SER A 531 -9.16 -20.49 5.24
N ALA A 532 -8.16 -19.62 5.38
CA ALA A 532 -6.92 -19.70 4.62
C ALA A 532 -6.10 -20.94 5.02
N ARG A 533 -6.13 -21.32 6.31
CA ARG A 533 -5.50 -22.56 6.81
C ARG A 533 -6.22 -23.81 6.30
N TYR A 534 -7.55 -23.75 6.23
CA TYR A 534 -8.37 -24.78 5.63
C TYR A 534 -8.07 -25.01 4.14
N ASP A 535 -7.80 -23.96 3.37
CA ASP A 535 -7.55 -24.07 1.92
C ASP A 535 -6.23 -24.80 1.58
N ARG A 536 -5.32 -24.99 2.56
CA ARG A 536 -4.08 -25.77 2.38
C ARG A 536 -4.38 -27.27 2.25
N PRO A 537 -3.93 -27.94 1.16
CA PRO A 537 -4.16 -29.37 0.99
C PRO A 537 -3.66 -30.24 2.16
N GLU A 538 -2.52 -29.90 2.75
CA GLU A 538 -1.87 -30.66 3.84
C GLU A 538 -2.50 -30.39 5.22
N ALA A 539 -3.25 -29.29 5.37
CA ALA A 539 -3.83 -28.82 6.63
C ALA A 539 -5.36 -28.66 6.59
N SER A 540 -6.02 -29.20 5.56
CA SER A 540 -7.46 -29.08 5.33
C SER A 540 -8.29 -29.81 6.40
N ASP A 541 -8.49 -29.16 7.54
CA ASP A 541 -9.36 -29.63 8.62
C ASP A 541 -10.75 -28.98 8.51
N LEU A 542 -11.80 -29.79 8.32
CA LEU A 542 -13.18 -29.30 8.27
C LEU A 542 -13.59 -28.54 9.55
N ASN A 543 -12.93 -28.79 10.68
CA ASN A 543 -13.14 -28.04 11.91
C ASN A 543 -12.74 -26.56 11.77
N ASP A 544 -11.65 -26.23 11.05
CA ASP A 544 -11.27 -24.82 10.80
C ASP A 544 -12.35 -24.09 10.00
N LEU A 545 -12.88 -24.73 8.95
CA LEU A 545 -13.96 -24.16 8.15
C LEU A 545 -15.26 -24.03 8.97
N GLN A 546 -15.57 -25.01 9.83
CA GLN A 546 -16.73 -24.95 10.71
C GLN A 546 -16.60 -23.81 11.74
N GLN A 547 -15.42 -23.64 12.33
CA GLN A 547 -15.13 -22.53 13.24
C GLN A 547 -15.22 -21.18 12.52
N ALA A 548 -14.67 -21.05 11.30
CA ALA A 548 -14.79 -19.84 10.51
C ALA A 548 -16.26 -19.44 10.27
N ILE A 549 -17.13 -20.41 9.93
CA ILE A 549 -18.57 -20.17 9.77
C ILE A 549 -19.21 -19.73 11.10
N GLN A 550 -18.89 -20.39 12.22
CA GLN A 550 -19.45 -20.04 13.54
C GLN A 550 -19.06 -18.64 14.00
N LEU A 551 -17.78 -18.26 13.85
CA LEU A 551 -17.27 -16.94 14.21
C LEU A 551 -17.92 -15.85 13.37
N THR A 552 -18.01 -16.08 12.05
CA THR A 552 -18.66 -15.16 11.10
C THR A 552 -20.15 -15.01 11.41
N GLN A 553 -20.86 -16.12 11.69
CA GLN A 553 -22.27 -16.08 12.05
C GLN A 553 -22.49 -15.29 13.35
N ARG A 554 -21.68 -15.55 14.38
CA ARG A 554 -21.74 -14.80 15.64
C ARG A 554 -21.58 -13.31 15.39
N ALA A 555 -20.66 -12.94 14.51
CA ALA A 555 -20.39 -11.55 14.22
C ALA A 555 -21.52 -10.88 13.41
N VAL A 556 -22.18 -11.61 12.51
CA VAL A 556 -23.46 -11.17 11.89
C VAL A 556 -24.56 -10.98 12.95
N ASP A 557 -24.70 -11.90 13.90
CA ASP A 557 -25.78 -11.90 14.88
C ASP A 557 -25.70 -10.73 15.88
N ILE A 558 -24.49 -10.29 16.24
CA ILE A 558 -24.28 -9.16 17.16
C ILE A 558 -24.21 -7.79 16.45
N THR A 559 -24.20 -7.77 15.11
CA THR A 559 -24.10 -6.53 14.32
C THR A 559 -25.51 -6.03 13.95
N PRO A 560 -25.88 -4.77 14.23
CA PRO A 560 -27.18 -4.21 13.84
C PRO A 560 -27.45 -4.28 12.33
N GLU A 561 -28.72 -4.43 11.93
CA GLU A 561 -29.10 -4.57 10.50
C GLU A 561 -28.70 -3.37 9.63
N ASP A 562 -28.61 -2.18 10.24
CA ASP A 562 -28.21 -0.95 9.60
C ASP A 562 -26.71 -0.64 9.78
N HIS A 563 -25.89 -1.50 10.38
CA HIS A 563 -24.45 -1.25 10.50
C HIS A 563 -23.75 -1.22 9.12
N PRO A 564 -22.84 -0.26 8.84
CA PRO A 564 -22.18 -0.12 7.52
C PRO A 564 -21.42 -1.39 7.12
N ASP A 565 -20.70 -2.00 8.06
CA ASP A 565 -19.89 -3.16 7.72
C ASP A 565 -20.69 -4.42 7.47
N LEU A 566 -22.00 -4.49 7.83
CA LEU A 566 -22.81 -5.73 7.80
C LEU A 566 -22.68 -6.51 6.48
N ALA A 567 -22.59 -5.80 5.35
CA ALA A 567 -22.41 -6.40 4.03
C ALA A 567 -21.11 -7.22 3.91
N HIS A 568 -20.02 -6.77 4.52
CA HIS A 568 -18.74 -7.46 4.56
C HIS A 568 -18.84 -8.82 5.30
N TRP A 569 -19.47 -8.83 6.49
CA TRP A 569 -19.72 -10.05 7.28
C TRP A 569 -20.51 -11.08 6.49
N LEU A 570 -21.60 -10.63 5.86
CA LEU A 570 -22.49 -11.46 5.06
C LEU A 570 -21.78 -12.04 3.83
N ASN A 571 -20.91 -11.26 3.19
CA ASN A 571 -20.09 -11.75 2.07
C ASN A 571 -19.14 -12.86 2.51
N ASN A 572 -18.44 -12.69 3.63
CA ASN A 572 -17.51 -13.70 4.14
C ASN A 572 -18.25 -14.98 4.56
N LEU A 573 -19.44 -14.84 5.15
CA LEU A 573 -20.32 -15.97 5.44
C LEU A 573 -20.70 -16.73 4.16
N ALA A 574 -21.05 -16.02 3.08
CA ALA A 574 -21.34 -16.64 1.80
C ALA A 574 -20.18 -17.47 1.26
N ILE A 575 -18.95 -16.92 1.33
CA ILE A 575 -17.73 -17.61 0.88
C ILE A 575 -17.56 -18.92 1.67
N TYR A 576 -17.63 -18.86 3.00
CA TYR A 576 -17.38 -20.04 3.83
C TYR A 576 -18.49 -21.11 3.70
N LEU A 577 -19.75 -20.70 3.60
CA LEU A 577 -20.86 -21.61 3.31
C LEU A 577 -20.71 -22.26 1.93
N SER A 578 -20.32 -21.49 0.91
CA SER A 578 -20.05 -22.03 -0.44
C SER A 578 -18.88 -23.02 -0.42
N LYS A 579 -17.81 -22.75 0.33
CA LYS A 579 -16.70 -23.69 0.52
C LYS A 579 -17.16 -24.98 1.19
N ARG A 580 -17.99 -24.89 2.24
CA ARG A 580 -18.55 -26.07 2.92
C ARG A 580 -19.42 -26.88 1.97
N TYR A 581 -20.28 -26.22 1.17
CA TYR A 581 -21.07 -26.88 0.13
C TYR A 581 -20.20 -27.67 -0.86
N ILE A 582 -19.10 -27.10 -1.37
CA ILE A 582 -18.21 -27.79 -2.32
C ILE A 582 -17.69 -29.11 -1.75
N ARG A 583 -17.58 -29.23 -0.43
CA ARG A 583 -17.08 -30.43 0.26
C ARG A 583 -18.17 -31.40 0.71
N THR A 584 -19.28 -30.89 1.21
CA THR A 584 -20.35 -31.69 1.82
C THR A 584 -21.50 -31.97 0.85
N GLU A 585 -21.59 -31.20 -0.22
CA GLU A 585 -22.69 -31.16 -1.19
C GLU A 585 -24.08 -30.87 -0.55
N LEU A 586 -24.10 -30.27 0.64
CA LEU A 586 -25.34 -29.90 1.34
C LEU A 586 -25.98 -28.66 0.71
N LEU A 587 -27.05 -28.86 -0.06
CA LEU A 587 -27.74 -27.77 -0.78
C LEU A 587 -28.18 -26.60 0.09
N VAL A 588 -28.51 -26.82 1.37
CA VAL A 588 -28.87 -25.77 2.32
C VAL A 588 -27.76 -24.73 2.48
N ASP A 589 -26.49 -25.15 2.42
CA ASP A 589 -25.35 -24.23 2.53
C ASP A 589 -25.24 -23.33 1.30
N LEU A 590 -25.47 -23.89 0.11
CA LEU A 590 -25.44 -23.12 -1.14
C LEU A 590 -26.61 -22.14 -1.23
N GLU A 591 -27.81 -22.56 -0.82
CA GLU A 591 -28.98 -21.67 -0.80
C GLU A 591 -28.79 -20.52 0.19
N GLU A 592 -28.25 -20.81 1.38
CA GLU A 592 -27.94 -19.80 2.37
C GLU A 592 -26.80 -18.87 1.91
N ALA A 593 -25.75 -19.41 1.29
CA ALA A 593 -24.65 -18.61 0.71
C ALA A 593 -25.17 -17.60 -0.31
N ILE A 594 -26.05 -18.01 -1.23
CA ILE A 594 -26.67 -17.12 -2.22
C ILE A 594 -27.55 -16.07 -1.53
N ARG A 595 -28.29 -16.45 -0.50
CA ARG A 595 -29.17 -15.53 0.25
C ARG A 595 -28.37 -14.43 0.95
N VAL A 596 -27.30 -14.79 1.67
CA VAL A 596 -26.48 -13.81 2.40
C VAL A 596 -25.59 -12.98 1.47
N ALA A 597 -25.04 -13.57 0.40
CA ALA A 597 -24.33 -12.81 -0.64
C ALA A 597 -25.24 -11.81 -1.36
N ARG A 598 -26.51 -12.17 -1.62
CA ARG A 598 -27.51 -11.24 -2.17
C ARG A 598 -27.76 -10.08 -1.21
N LYS A 599 -27.97 -10.36 0.08
CA LYS A 599 -28.17 -9.32 1.10
C LYS A 599 -26.95 -8.39 1.20
N ALA A 600 -25.73 -8.93 1.09
CA ALA A 600 -24.50 -8.12 1.04
C ALA A 600 -24.53 -7.14 -0.14
N VAL A 601 -24.72 -7.64 -1.37
CA VAL A 601 -24.79 -6.78 -2.57
C VAL A 601 -25.94 -5.76 -2.48
N ASP A 602 -27.12 -6.17 -2.04
CA ASP A 602 -28.29 -5.26 -1.99
C ASP A 602 -28.13 -4.15 -0.93
N ASN A 603 -27.39 -4.40 0.15
CA ASN A 603 -27.10 -3.42 1.21
C ASN A 603 -25.96 -2.45 0.88
N THR A 604 -25.43 -2.50 -0.35
CA THR A 604 -24.20 -1.79 -0.73
C THR A 604 -24.48 -0.74 -1.80
N PRO A 605 -24.05 0.52 -1.63
CA PRO A 605 -24.18 1.55 -2.66
C PRO A 605 -23.53 1.14 -4.00
N GLU A 606 -24.10 1.57 -5.13
CA GLU A 606 -23.60 1.19 -6.47
C GLU A 606 -22.17 1.67 -6.76
N ASP A 607 -21.79 2.80 -6.17
CA ASP A 607 -20.47 3.42 -6.26
C ASP A 607 -19.47 2.90 -5.23
N HIS A 608 -19.87 1.99 -4.33
CA HIS A 608 -18.98 1.43 -3.32
C HIS A 608 -17.91 0.51 -3.96
N PRO A 609 -16.60 0.66 -3.62
CA PRO A 609 -15.51 -0.17 -4.15
C PRO A 609 -15.76 -1.68 -3.93
N ASP A 610 -16.15 -2.07 -2.72
CA ASP A 610 -16.41 -3.47 -2.35
C ASP A 610 -17.63 -4.11 -3.00
N ARG A 611 -18.50 -3.33 -3.66
CA ARG A 611 -19.67 -3.89 -4.36
C ARG A 611 -19.25 -4.88 -5.45
N ALA A 612 -18.15 -4.61 -6.15
CA ALA A 612 -17.66 -5.49 -7.21
C ALA A 612 -17.16 -6.85 -6.67
N PRO A 613 -16.29 -6.90 -5.63
CA PRO A 613 -15.98 -8.15 -4.92
C PRO A 613 -17.23 -8.91 -4.43
N TRP A 614 -18.20 -8.23 -3.81
CA TRP A 614 -19.43 -8.88 -3.32
C TRP A 614 -20.29 -9.44 -4.47
N SER A 615 -20.36 -8.70 -5.58
CA SER A 615 -21.02 -9.14 -6.81
C SER A 615 -20.34 -10.37 -7.43
N ASN A 616 -19.00 -10.40 -7.44
CA ASN A 616 -18.23 -11.56 -7.89
C ASN A 616 -18.54 -12.81 -7.05
N ASN A 617 -18.53 -12.69 -5.72
CA ASN A 617 -18.79 -13.83 -4.83
C ASN A 617 -20.22 -14.36 -4.97
N LEU A 618 -21.19 -13.47 -5.14
CA LEU A 618 -22.56 -13.85 -5.45
C LEU A 618 -22.68 -14.54 -6.81
N ALA A 619 -22.00 -14.02 -7.83
CA ALA A 619 -21.95 -14.62 -9.16
C ALA A 619 -21.30 -16.01 -9.12
N ILE A 620 -20.27 -16.22 -8.30
CA ILE A 620 -19.65 -17.53 -8.07
C ILE A 620 -20.66 -18.50 -7.47
N CYS A 621 -21.39 -18.12 -6.41
CA CYS A 621 -22.40 -18.99 -5.80
C CYS A 621 -23.52 -19.36 -6.79
N LEU A 622 -23.98 -18.40 -7.61
CA LEU A 622 -24.96 -18.65 -8.68
C LEU A 622 -24.40 -19.57 -9.77
N SER A 623 -23.14 -19.40 -10.14
CA SER A 623 -22.45 -20.24 -11.13
C SER A 623 -22.34 -21.69 -10.64
N ILE A 624 -21.99 -21.89 -9.38
CA ILE A 624 -21.97 -23.22 -8.74
C ILE A 624 -23.36 -23.87 -8.80
N ARG A 625 -24.42 -23.11 -8.48
CA ARG A 625 -25.81 -23.63 -8.56
C ARG A 625 -26.21 -23.94 -9.99
N TYR A 626 -25.83 -23.11 -10.96
CA TYR A 626 -26.07 -23.38 -12.39
C TYR A 626 -25.38 -24.67 -12.84
N GLN A 627 -24.11 -24.86 -12.52
CA GLN A 627 -23.36 -26.05 -12.92
C GLN A 627 -23.95 -27.35 -12.37
N ARG A 628 -24.59 -27.29 -11.19
CA ARG A 628 -25.17 -28.46 -10.52
C ARG A 628 -26.64 -28.70 -10.89
N MET A 629 -27.42 -27.66 -11.14
CA MET A 629 -28.87 -27.74 -11.36
C MET A 629 -29.32 -27.37 -12.78
N HIS A 630 -28.41 -26.88 -13.63
CA HIS A 630 -28.67 -26.38 -14.98
C HIS A 630 -29.77 -25.31 -15.06
N ARG A 631 -29.87 -24.44 -14.04
CA ARG A 631 -30.85 -23.34 -13.99
C ARG A 631 -30.35 -22.13 -14.79
N HIS A 632 -30.79 -21.98 -16.04
CA HIS A 632 -30.35 -20.88 -16.92
C HIS A 632 -30.55 -19.47 -16.32
N MET A 633 -31.57 -19.25 -15.48
CA MET A 633 -31.74 -17.99 -14.76
C MET A 633 -30.54 -17.64 -13.86
N ASP A 634 -29.92 -18.64 -13.24
CA ASP A 634 -28.74 -18.43 -12.38
C ASP A 634 -27.51 -18.07 -13.22
N LYS A 635 -27.35 -18.67 -14.41
CA LYS A 635 -26.33 -18.28 -15.38
C LYS A 635 -26.50 -16.82 -15.80
N THR A 636 -27.70 -16.43 -16.24
CA THR A 636 -27.98 -15.04 -16.65
C THR A 636 -27.72 -14.05 -15.51
N ALA A 637 -28.13 -14.40 -14.28
CA ALA A 637 -27.86 -13.59 -13.11
C ALA A 637 -26.36 -13.50 -12.80
N ALA A 638 -25.62 -14.62 -12.83
CA ALA A 638 -24.18 -14.64 -12.59
C ALA A 638 -23.42 -13.77 -13.60
N LEU A 639 -23.72 -13.91 -14.90
CA LEU A 639 -23.10 -13.10 -15.97
C LEU A 639 -23.39 -11.60 -15.78
N LYS A 640 -24.60 -11.24 -15.36
CA LYS A 640 -24.94 -9.85 -15.03
C LYS A 640 -24.04 -9.30 -13.92
N TYR A 641 -23.84 -10.06 -12.83
CA TYR A 641 -22.99 -9.62 -11.71
C TYR A 641 -21.50 -9.58 -12.06
N PHE A 642 -21.00 -10.54 -12.85
CA PHE A 642 -19.61 -10.47 -13.35
C PHE A 642 -19.38 -9.27 -14.27
N ALA A 643 -20.33 -8.95 -15.16
CA ALA A 643 -20.22 -7.76 -16.03
C ALA A 643 -20.23 -6.46 -15.21
N GLN A 644 -21.11 -6.36 -14.21
CA GLN A 644 -21.12 -5.22 -13.28
C GLN A 644 -19.80 -5.06 -12.52
N ALA A 645 -19.19 -6.18 -12.07
CA ALA A 645 -17.90 -6.13 -11.41
C ALA A 645 -16.76 -5.72 -12.35
N LEU A 646 -16.75 -6.20 -13.60
CA LEU A 646 -15.78 -5.81 -14.63
C LEU A 646 -15.87 -4.32 -15.01
N ASP A 647 -17.08 -3.80 -15.12
CA ASP A 647 -17.31 -2.40 -15.52
C ASP A 647 -17.21 -1.42 -14.32
N SER A 648 -17.03 -1.92 -13.09
CA SER A 648 -16.82 -1.07 -11.91
C SER A 648 -15.44 -0.41 -11.93
N TYR A 649 -15.42 0.92 -12.04
CA TYR A 649 -14.18 1.70 -12.12
C TYR A 649 -13.44 1.82 -10.77
N ASN A 650 -14.19 1.75 -9.64
CA ASN A 650 -13.61 1.81 -8.29
C ASN A 650 -12.92 0.50 -7.88
N ALA A 651 -13.30 -0.62 -8.51
CA ALA A 651 -12.71 -1.94 -8.25
C ALA A 651 -11.26 -2.04 -8.74
N THR A 652 -10.46 -2.87 -8.07
CA THR A 652 -9.07 -3.09 -8.51
C THR A 652 -9.01 -3.78 -9.89
N PRO A 653 -8.05 -3.42 -10.76
CA PRO A 653 -7.92 -4.07 -12.07
C PRO A 653 -7.86 -5.60 -11.98
N ARG A 654 -7.22 -6.15 -10.94
CA ARG A 654 -7.20 -7.58 -10.64
C ARG A 654 -8.59 -8.18 -10.43
N HIS A 655 -9.43 -7.58 -9.59
CA HIS A 655 -10.80 -8.07 -9.34
C HIS A 655 -11.67 -8.01 -10.60
N ARG A 656 -11.46 -7.00 -11.45
CA ARG A 656 -12.16 -6.82 -12.72
C ARG A 656 -11.77 -7.89 -13.74
N ILE A 657 -10.47 -8.19 -13.88
CA ILE A 657 -9.99 -9.27 -14.73
C ILE A 657 -10.49 -10.63 -14.24
N GLU A 658 -10.49 -10.88 -12.94
CA GLU A 658 -11.01 -12.14 -12.37
C GLU A 658 -12.51 -12.30 -12.66
N ALA A 659 -13.30 -11.23 -12.55
CA ALA A 659 -14.72 -11.24 -12.94
C ALA A 659 -14.91 -11.67 -14.40
N ALA A 660 -14.11 -11.08 -15.31
CA ALA A 660 -14.14 -11.41 -16.73
C ALA A 660 -13.77 -12.88 -16.98
N ARG A 661 -12.70 -13.38 -16.36
CA ARG A 661 -12.26 -14.79 -16.52
C ARG A 661 -13.33 -15.77 -16.03
N ARG A 662 -13.96 -15.49 -14.89
CA ARG A 662 -15.06 -16.33 -14.36
C ARG A 662 -16.27 -16.34 -15.28
N ALA A 663 -16.62 -15.19 -15.87
CA ALA A 663 -17.68 -15.12 -16.87
C ALA A 663 -17.31 -15.89 -18.15
N ILE A 664 -16.08 -15.74 -18.66
CA ILE A 664 -15.59 -16.48 -19.84
C ILE A 664 -15.67 -18.00 -19.60
N ASN A 665 -15.24 -18.48 -18.43
CA ASN A 665 -15.34 -19.89 -18.05
C ASN A 665 -16.77 -20.43 -17.99
N LEU A 666 -17.77 -19.55 -17.83
CA LEU A 666 -19.19 -19.90 -17.85
C LEU A 666 -19.80 -19.84 -19.27
N LEU A 667 -19.27 -19.00 -20.15
CA LEU A 667 -19.77 -18.77 -21.51
C LEU A 667 -19.21 -19.78 -22.52
N VAL A 668 -17.90 -20.06 -22.45
CA VAL A 668 -17.19 -20.91 -23.41
C VAL A 668 -17.79 -22.31 -23.54
N PRO A 669 -18.12 -23.04 -22.44
CA PRO A 669 -18.71 -24.37 -22.55
C PRO A 669 -20.09 -24.40 -23.23
N ASP A 670 -20.84 -23.29 -23.15
CA ASP A 670 -22.18 -23.17 -23.72
C ASP A 670 -22.17 -22.64 -25.17
N GLY A 671 -20.99 -22.30 -25.70
CA GLY A 671 -20.82 -21.80 -27.07
C GLY A 671 -21.10 -20.31 -27.25
N ASP A 672 -21.25 -19.54 -26.16
CA ASP A 672 -21.53 -18.10 -26.20
C ASP A 672 -20.25 -17.28 -26.44
N PHE A 673 -19.58 -17.53 -27.56
CA PHE A 673 -18.24 -16.98 -27.83
C PHE A 673 -18.22 -15.47 -28.03
N ASP A 674 -19.27 -14.86 -28.60
CA ASP A 674 -19.33 -13.41 -28.86
C ASP A 674 -19.25 -12.60 -27.56
N GLN A 675 -20.05 -12.98 -26.56
CA GLN A 675 -20.03 -12.33 -25.26
C GLN A 675 -18.70 -12.59 -24.52
N ALA A 676 -18.14 -13.80 -24.65
CA ALA A 676 -16.85 -14.12 -24.04
C ALA A 676 -15.71 -13.29 -24.66
N GLN A 677 -15.74 -13.09 -25.99
CA GLN A 677 -14.77 -12.28 -26.72
C GLN A 677 -14.79 -10.82 -26.25
N GLU A 678 -15.97 -10.22 -26.06
CA GLU A 678 -16.10 -8.85 -25.57
C GLU A 678 -15.47 -8.69 -24.17
N LEU A 679 -15.79 -9.61 -23.26
CA LEU A 679 -15.26 -9.60 -21.89
C LEU A 679 -13.74 -9.81 -21.86
N ALA A 680 -13.22 -10.72 -22.69
CA ALA A 680 -11.78 -10.97 -22.80
C ALA A 680 -11.03 -9.73 -23.30
N GLY A 681 -11.56 -9.02 -24.30
CA GLY A 681 -10.98 -7.78 -24.80
C GLY A 681 -10.94 -6.67 -23.73
N LYS A 682 -12.02 -6.51 -22.95
CA LYS A 682 -12.06 -5.56 -21.82
C LYS A 682 -11.01 -5.92 -20.75
N ALA A 683 -10.90 -7.19 -20.39
CA ALA A 683 -9.94 -7.65 -19.39
C ALA A 683 -8.48 -7.48 -19.85
N LEU A 684 -8.19 -7.73 -21.12
CA LEU A 684 -6.86 -7.57 -21.70
C LEU A 684 -6.34 -6.13 -21.58
N ASN A 685 -7.20 -5.14 -21.79
CA ASN A 685 -6.86 -3.72 -21.66
C ASN A 685 -6.51 -3.31 -20.21
N LEU A 686 -6.83 -4.14 -19.22
CA LEU A 686 -6.49 -3.90 -17.81
C LEU A 686 -5.14 -4.51 -17.41
N LEU A 687 -4.54 -5.40 -18.22
CA LEU A 687 -3.27 -6.07 -17.88
C LEU A 687 -2.12 -5.11 -17.57
N PRO A 688 -1.90 -4.01 -18.33
CA PRO A 688 -0.82 -3.08 -18.03
C PRO A 688 -0.98 -2.37 -16.67
N LEU A 689 -2.20 -2.28 -16.15
CA LEU A 689 -2.50 -1.74 -14.82
C LEU A 689 -2.25 -2.75 -13.70
N VAL A 690 -2.23 -4.05 -14.00
CA VAL A 690 -1.93 -5.12 -13.03
C VAL A 690 -0.43 -5.38 -12.96
N CYS A 691 0.25 -5.50 -14.10
CA CYS A 691 1.70 -5.65 -14.15
C CYS A 691 2.36 -4.33 -14.53
N SER A 692 2.54 -3.45 -13.55
CA SER A 692 3.23 -2.18 -13.78
C SER A 692 4.72 -2.39 -14.09
N ARG A 693 5.23 -1.59 -15.03
CA ARG A 693 6.65 -1.59 -15.45
C ARG A 693 7.62 -1.20 -14.34
N TYR A 694 7.13 -0.65 -13.24
CA TYR A 694 7.91 -0.11 -12.13
C TYR A 694 8.03 -1.05 -10.93
N LEU A 695 7.23 -2.11 -10.91
CA LEU A 695 7.33 -3.18 -9.94
C LEU A 695 8.70 -3.85 -10.01
N SER A 696 9.12 -4.43 -8.89
CA SER A 696 10.28 -5.32 -8.86
C SER A 696 10.06 -6.50 -9.83
N ARG A 697 11.14 -7.14 -10.28
CA ARG A 697 11.01 -8.30 -11.18
C ARG A 697 10.14 -9.40 -10.56
N GLU A 698 10.27 -9.62 -9.25
CA GLU A 698 9.51 -10.62 -8.50
C GLU A 698 8.02 -10.26 -8.41
N ASP A 699 7.68 -8.99 -8.23
CA ASP A 699 6.30 -8.51 -8.20
C ASP A 699 5.65 -8.53 -9.59
N GLN A 700 6.40 -8.22 -10.65
CA GLN A 700 5.92 -8.38 -12.03
C GLN A 700 5.58 -9.84 -12.34
N GLN A 701 6.47 -10.76 -11.96
CA GLN A 701 6.25 -12.19 -12.16
C GLN A 701 4.99 -12.66 -11.41
N TYR A 702 4.84 -12.29 -10.14
CA TYR A 702 3.64 -12.63 -9.38
C TYR A 702 2.36 -12.06 -10.00
N ALA A 703 2.38 -10.78 -10.43
CA ALA A 703 1.23 -10.14 -11.05
C ALA A 703 0.78 -10.87 -12.34
N ILE A 704 1.73 -11.26 -13.20
CA ILE A 704 1.42 -11.95 -14.46
C ILE A 704 0.97 -13.38 -14.25
N GLN A 705 1.52 -14.09 -13.26
CA GLN A 705 1.04 -15.44 -12.91
C GLN A 705 -0.48 -15.45 -12.64
N GLN A 706 -1.01 -14.40 -12.01
CA GLN A 706 -2.45 -14.28 -11.73
C GLN A 706 -3.32 -14.10 -12.98
N THR A 707 -2.72 -13.62 -14.08
CA THR A 707 -3.42 -13.33 -15.34
C THR A 707 -3.00 -14.23 -16.50
N SER A 708 -2.22 -15.27 -16.20
CA SER A 708 -1.65 -16.18 -17.19
C SER A 708 -2.72 -16.80 -18.09
N GLY A 709 -2.41 -16.89 -19.39
CA GLY A 709 -3.30 -17.44 -20.41
C GLY A 709 -4.36 -16.48 -20.97
N LEU A 710 -4.61 -15.32 -20.33
CA LEU A 710 -5.69 -14.41 -20.76
C LEU A 710 -5.54 -13.93 -22.22
N ALA A 711 -4.32 -13.58 -22.63
CA ALA A 711 -4.04 -13.12 -24.00
C ALA A 711 -4.28 -14.22 -25.04
N ALA A 712 -3.86 -15.45 -24.72
CA ALA A 712 -4.05 -16.62 -25.56
C ALA A 712 -5.54 -16.95 -25.72
N GLU A 713 -6.30 -16.94 -24.62
CA GLU A 713 -7.75 -17.16 -24.61
C GLU A 713 -8.50 -16.06 -25.39
N ALA A 714 -8.15 -14.80 -25.18
CA ALA A 714 -8.73 -13.66 -25.90
C ALA A 714 -8.48 -13.76 -27.41
N SER A 715 -7.28 -14.18 -27.81
CA SER A 715 -6.93 -14.45 -29.22
C SER A 715 -7.80 -15.57 -29.80
N SER A 716 -7.91 -16.72 -29.12
CA SER A 716 -8.73 -17.85 -29.57
C SER A 716 -10.21 -17.48 -29.72
N LEU A 717 -10.75 -16.70 -28.79
CA LEU A 717 -12.14 -16.22 -28.84
C LEU A 717 -12.39 -15.34 -30.06
N LEU A 718 -11.45 -14.44 -30.37
CA LEU A 718 -11.57 -13.54 -31.52
C LEU A 718 -11.48 -14.29 -32.85
N LEU A 719 -10.62 -15.31 -32.94
CA LEU A 719 -10.51 -16.15 -34.12
C LEU A 719 -11.76 -16.98 -34.39
N ARG A 720 -12.48 -17.38 -33.33
CA ARG A 720 -13.73 -18.16 -33.45
C ARG A 720 -14.96 -17.33 -33.83
N THR A 721 -15.02 -16.09 -33.41
CA THR A 721 -16.19 -15.20 -33.55
C THR A 721 -16.08 -14.40 -34.84
N ASP A 722 -15.08 -13.53 -34.91
CA ASP A 722 -14.88 -12.59 -36.02
C ASP A 722 -13.94 -13.13 -37.10
N ASN A 723 -13.13 -14.15 -36.76
CA ASN A 723 -12.02 -14.64 -37.60
C ASN A 723 -11.09 -13.49 -38.04
N ASP A 724 -10.74 -12.61 -37.09
CA ASP A 724 -9.84 -11.46 -37.30
C ASP A 724 -8.41 -11.80 -36.83
N PRO A 725 -7.55 -12.36 -37.72
CA PRO A 725 -6.18 -12.72 -37.37
C PRO A 725 -5.29 -11.52 -37.03
N ALA A 726 -5.63 -10.33 -37.52
CA ALA A 726 -4.83 -9.13 -37.29
C ALA A 726 -4.98 -8.65 -35.85
N ARG A 727 -6.23 -8.53 -35.37
CA ARG A 727 -6.50 -8.19 -33.98
C ARG A 727 -6.12 -9.32 -33.02
N ALA A 728 -6.23 -10.58 -33.42
CA ALA A 728 -5.79 -11.71 -32.60
C ALA A 728 -4.28 -11.66 -32.34
N LEU A 729 -3.49 -11.33 -33.37
CA LEU A 729 -2.06 -11.07 -33.22
C LEU A 729 -1.78 -9.89 -32.29
N GLU A 730 -2.54 -8.79 -32.42
CA GLU A 730 -2.41 -7.62 -31.53
C GLU A 730 -2.68 -8.00 -30.07
N TYR A 731 -3.64 -8.89 -29.79
CA TYR A 731 -3.91 -9.37 -28.43
C TYR A 731 -2.76 -10.20 -27.86
N LEU A 732 -2.17 -11.08 -28.67
CA LEU A 732 -1.01 -11.87 -28.27
C LEU A 732 0.22 -11.00 -27.98
N GLU A 733 0.50 -9.99 -28.81
CA GLU A 733 1.62 -9.06 -28.58
C GLU A 733 1.34 -8.06 -27.44
N HIS A 734 0.07 -7.78 -27.12
CA HIS A 734 -0.29 -6.87 -26.03
C HIS A 734 -0.19 -7.54 -24.65
N GLY A 735 -0.62 -8.80 -24.54
CA GLY A 735 -0.76 -9.49 -23.25
C GLY A 735 0.32 -10.53 -22.93
N ARG A 736 1.34 -10.70 -23.79
CA ARG A 736 2.46 -11.62 -23.57
C ARG A 736 3.79 -10.89 -23.61
N GLY A 737 4.81 -11.48 -22.97
CA GLY A 737 6.16 -10.92 -22.96
C GLY A 737 6.21 -9.51 -22.39
N LEU A 738 5.36 -9.18 -21.41
CA LEU A 738 5.27 -7.85 -20.81
C LEU A 738 6.59 -7.48 -20.10
N ILE A 739 7.15 -8.40 -19.32
CA ILE A 739 8.38 -8.23 -18.53
C ILE A 739 9.57 -8.01 -19.47
N ILE A 740 9.71 -8.88 -20.47
CA ILE A 740 10.74 -8.73 -21.52
C ILE A 740 10.52 -7.44 -22.31
N GLY A 741 9.27 -7.10 -22.62
CA GLY A 741 8.89 -5.88 -23.29
C GLY A 741 9.32 -4.63 -22.53
N TYR A 742 9.13 -4.60 -21.21
CA TYR A 742 9.58 -3.52 -20.33
C TYR A 742 11.10 -3.44 -20.24
N LEU A 743 11.78 -4.58 -20.19
CA LEU A 743 13.24 -4.65 -20.23
C LEU A 743 13.82 -4.06 -21.52
N ILE A 744 13.19 -4.35 -22.66
CA ILE A 744 13.54 -3.77 -23.95
C ILE A 744 13.25 -2.27 -23.96
N ASP A 745 12.06 -1.84 -23.51
CA ASP A 745 11.66 -0.42 -23.49
C ASP A 745 12.57 0.43 -22.60
N ASN A 746 13.00 -0.11 -21.46
CA ASN A 746 13.98 0.54 -20.59
C ASN A 746 15.33 0.76 -21.28
N LYS A 747 15.66 -0.06 -22.29
CA LYS A 747 16.85 0.06 -23.13
C LYS A 747 16.54 0.64 -24.53
N GLY A 748 15.28 1.03 -24.74
CA GLY A 748 14.74 1.47 -26.02
C GLY A 748 15.38 2.78 -26.45
N ASP A 749 15.51 2.94 -27.76
CA ASP A 749 16.02 4.16 -28.35
C ASP A 749 14.96 5.27 -28.26
N ILE A 750 15.27 6.34 -27.51
CA ILE A 750 14.44 7.54 -27.45
C ILE A 750 14.93 8.64 -28.40
N SER A 751 15.80 8.31 -29.36
CA SER A 751 16.39 9.30 -30.28
C SER A 751 15.35 10.08 -31.06
N ASP A 752 14.24 9.45 -31.48
CA ASP A 752 13.15 10.14 -32.16
C ASP A 752 12.45 11.15 -31.24
N LEU A 753 12.21 10.78 -29.98
CA LEU A 753 11.66 11.68 -28.96
C LEU A 753 12.65 12.79 -28.62
N SER A 754 13.95 12.48 -28.51
CA SER A 754 15.02 13.45 -28.24
C SER A 754 15.19 14.45 -29.37
N ALA A 755 15.05 14.00 -30.63
CA ALA A 755 15.15 14.85 -31.81
C ALA A 755 13.94 15.79 -31.98
N GLN A 756 12.73 15.32 -31.66
CA GLN A 756 11.49 16.08 -31.88
C GLN A 756 11.02 16.86 -30.62
N HIS A 757 11.25 16.30 -29.43
CA HIS A 757 10.76 16.76 -28.12
C HIS A 757 11.82 16.59 -27.01
N PRO A 758 12.93 17.37 -27.05
CA PRO A 758 14.09 17.15 -26.17
C PRO A 758 13.81 17.37 -24.69
N ARG A 759 12.87 18.24 -24.30
CA ARG A 759 12.54 18.48 -22.89
C ARG A 759 11.83 17.29 -22.27
N GLU A 760 10.86 16.76 -22.99
CA GLU A 760 10.08 15.59 -22.59
C GLU A 760 10.97 14.34 -22.59
N ALA A 761 11.90 14.23 -23.54
CA ALA A 761 12.91 13.17 -23.56
C ALA A 761 13.84 13.24 -22.34
N GLU A 762 14.35 14.42 -21.98
CA GLU A 762 15.23 14.59 -20.82
C GLU A 762 14.50 14.33 -19.50
N ALA A 763 13.26 14.84 -19.36
CA ALA A 763 12.43 14.57 -18.18
C ALA A 763 12.14 13.08 -18.02
N PHE A 764 11.75 12.41 -19.13
CA PHE A 764 11.52 10.97 -19.16
C PHE A 764 12.77 10.18 -18.76
N ASP A 765 13.94 10.54 -19.29
CA ASP A 765 15.19 9.83 -19.01
C ASP A 765 15.65 10.01 -17.56
N GLN A 766 15.54 11.23 -17.00
CA GLN A 766 15.87 11.50 -15.59
C GLN A 766 14.95 10.74 -14.62
N LEU A 767 13.63 10.79 -14.86
CA LEU A 767 12.65 10.09 -14.04
C LEU A 767 12.83 8.57 -14.14
N ARG A 768 13.08 8.05 -15.34
CA ARG A 768 13.45 6.65 -15.57
C ARG A 768 14.71 6.27 -14.78
N HIS A 769 15.76 7.07 -14.82
CA HIS A 769 17.00 6.79 -14.07
C HIS A 769 16.79 6.74 -12.55
N LYS A 770 15.94 7.61 -11.99
CA LYS A 770 15.58 7.59 -10.57
C LYS A 770 14.71 6.38 -10.21
N ALA A 771 13.69 6.09 -11.03
CA ALA A 771 12.74 4.99 -10.81
C ALA A 771 13.39 3.60 -10.83
N PHE A 772 14.51 3.43 -11.54
CA PHE A 772 15.23 2.16 -11.66
C PHE A 772 16.59 2.14 -10.94
N LYS A 773 16.86 3.13 -10.08
CA LYS A 773 18.11 3.15 -9.31
C LYS A 773 18.14 1.95 -8.34
N PRO A 774 19.19 1.10 -8.38
CA PRO A 774 19.26 -0.08 -7.52
C PRO A 774 19.42 0.32 -6.05
N VAL A 775 18.69 -0.37 -5.17
CA VAL A 775 18.75 -0.22 -3.72
C VAL A 775 19.37 -1.50 -3.16
N ARG A 776 20.50 -1.40 -2.45
CA ARG A 776 21.21 -2.57 -1.93
C ARG A 776 20.77 -2.84 -0.50
N GLN A 777 20.68 -4.11 -0.11
CA GLN A 777 20.37 -4.47 1.28
C GLN A 777 21.47 -4.03 2.26
N GLU A 778 22.70 -3.89 1.79
CA GLU A 778 23.87 -3.42 2.55
C GLU A 778 23.86 -1.90 2.80
N ASP A 779 22.99 -1.14 2.11
CA ASP A 779 22.90 0.30 2.30
C ASP A 779 22.38 0.63 3.72
N PRO A 780 22.91 1.69 4.37
CA PRO A 780 22.38 2.16 5.64
C PRO A 780 20.87 2.36 5.55
N LEU A 781 20.14 1.95 6.60
CA LEU A 781 18.69 1.88 6.59
C LEU A 781 18.00 3.23 6.26
N GLU A 782 18.64 4.35 6.61
CA GLU A 782 18.20 5.71 6.29
C GLU A 782 18.40 6.07 4.82
N THR A 783 19.57 5.74 4.24
CA THR A 783 19.84 5.84 2.80
C THR A 783 18.88 4.98 1.98
N ARG A 784 18.60 3.76 2.45
CA ARG A 784 17.65 2.84 1.82
C ARG A 784 16.24 3.43 1.78
N ARG A 785 15.76 3.98 2.91
CA ARG A 785 14.46 4.65 2.97
C ARG A 785 14.40 5.84 2.02
N GLN A 786 15.44 6.67 1.98
CA GLN A 786 15.50 7.81 1.08
C GLN A 786 15.46 7.39 -0.40
N LEU A 787 16.26 6.38 -0.78
CA LEU A 787 16.28 5.88 -2.16
C LEU A 787 14.93 5.26 -2.58
N LEU A 788 14.26 4.56 -1.66
CA LEU A 788 12.94 4.00 -1.92
C LEU A 788 11.88 5.10 -2.08
N GLN A 789 11.93 6.13 -1.24
CA GLN A 789 11.05 7.29 -1.38
C GLN A 789 11.29 8.05 -2.69
N GLU A 790 12.54 8.36 -3.03
CA GLU A 790 12.91 9.01 -4.30
C GLU A 790 12.46 8.18 -5.52
N ARG A 791 12.53 6.84 -5.41
CA ARG A 791 12.07 5.92 -6.43
C ARG A 791 10.55 5.97 -6.58
N GLU A 792 9.79 5.97 -5.49
CA GLU A 792 8.32 6.04 -5.52
C GLU A 792 7.81 7.35 -6.11
N GLU A 793 8.42 8.47 -5.73
CA GLU A 793 8.12 9.79 -6.31
C GLU A 793 8.41 9.79 -7.82
N ALA A 794 9.58 9.27 -8.22
CA ALA A 794 9.96 9.20 -9.63
C ALA A 794 9.04 8.30 -10.48
N ILE A 795 8.56 7.17 -9.93
CA ILE A 795 7.61 6.28 -10.60
C ILE A 795 6.30 7.01 -10.92
N THR A 796 5.79 7.77 -9.95
CA THR A 796 4.54 8.52 -10.08
C THR A 796 4.66 9.62 -11.14
N ASP A 797 5.73 10.41 -11.06
CA ASP A 797 6.01 11.48 -12.02
C ASP A 797 6.18 10.93 -13.44
N LEU A 798 6.74 9.72 -13.58
CA LEU A 798 6.98 9.07 -14.86
C LEU A 798 5.68 8.63 -15.54
N GLU A 799 4.63 8.24 -14.81
CA GLU A 799 3.31 7.92 -15.40
C GLU A 799 2.66 9.17 -16.00
N THR A 800 2.73 10.29 -15.28
CA THR A 800 2.27 11.60 -15.77
C THR A 800 3.07 12.00 -17.01
N CYS A 801 4.40 11.88 -16.95
CA CYS A 801 5.29 12.14 -18.08
C CYS A 801 4.94 11.30 -19.31
N LEU A 802 4.64 10.00 -19.15
CA LEU A 802 4.21 9.13 -20.24
C LEU A 802 2.86 9.54 -20.84
N ALA A 803 1.90 9.94 -20.01
CA ALA A 803 0.61 10.44 -20.49
C ALA A 803 0.78 11.73 -21.33
N ASP A 804 1.69 12.60 -20.93
CA ASP A 804 2.01 13.83 -21.66
C ASP A 804 2.76 13.55 -22.97
N ILE A 805 3.75 12.63 -22.97
CA ILE A 805 4.42 12.19 -24.21
C ILE A 805 3.39 11.62 -25.20
N ARG A 806 2.42 10.84 -24.73
CA ARG A 806 1.36 10.26 -25.58
C ARG A 806 0.34 11.27 -26.11
N ARG A 807 0.37 12.51 -25.65
CA ARG A 807 -0.43 13.60 -26.26
C ARG A 807 0.32 14.30 -27.38
N LEU A 808 1.62 14.05 -27.56
CA LEU A 808 2.43 14.62 -28.64
C LEU A 808 2.11 13.92 -29.98
N ALA A 809 2.11 14.71 -31.06
CA ALA A 809 1.83 14.20 -32.39
C ALA A 809 2.91 13.19 -32.84
N GLY A 810 2.52 11.98 -33.23
CA GLY A 810 3.43 10.90 -33.62
C GLY A 810 3.95 10.04 -32.46
N PHE A 811 3.59 10.37 -31.21
CA PHE A 811 3.98 9.64 -30.00
C PHE A 811 2.76 9.10 -29.23
N ASP A 812 1.57 9.10 -29.82
CA ASP A 812 0.32 8.63 -29.20
C ASP A 812 0.37 7.17 -28.73
N ARG A 813 1.29 6.38 -29.29
CA ARG A 813 1.59 5.00 -28.89
C ARG A 813 2.97 4.81 -28.27
N PHE A 814 3.60 5.86 -27.74
CA PHE A 814 4.91 5.75 -27.11
C PHE A 814 4.90 4.69 -26.00
N LEU A 815 5.75 3.68 -26.15
CA LEU A 815 5.85 2.49 -25.31
C LEU A 815 4.54 1.69 -25.17
N LEU A 816 3.67 1.72 -26.19
CA LEU A 816 2.52 0.83 -26.39
C LEU A 816 2.77 -0.11 -27.59
N PRO A 817 2.14 -1.30 -27.63
CA PRO A 817 2.30 -2.23 -28.75
C PRO A 817 1.91 -1.59 -30.10
N PRO A 818 2.66 -1.84 -31.18
CA PRO A 818 2.33 -1.30 -32.50
C PRO A 818 1.14 -2.07 -33.13
N PHE A 819 0.47 -1.44 -34.10
CA PHE A 819 -0.60 -2.11 -34.85
C PHE A 819 -0.06 -3.26 -35.71
N SER A 820 -0.91 -4.24 -36.01
CA SER A 820 -0.61 -5.40 -36.86
C SER A 820 0.11 -5.08 -38.16
N LYS A 821 -0.20 -3.94 -38.80
CA LYS A 821 0.46 -3.50 -40.03
C LYS A 821 1.94 -3.14 -39.83
N ALA A 822 2.30 -2.57 -38.68
CA ALA A 822 3.69 -2.31 -38.33
C ALA A 822 4.42 -3.61 -37.96
N LEU A 823 3.73 -4.56 -37.31
CA LEU A 823 4.28 -5.88 -37.00
C LEU A 823 4.65 -6.70 -38.26
N GLN A 824 3.86 -6.60 -39.34
CA GLN A 824 4.10 -7.32 -40.61
C GLN A 824 5.42 -6.96 -41.29
N VAL A 825 5.98 -5.77 -41.05
CA VAL A 825 7.28 -5.36 -41.59
C VAL A 825 8.39 -6.31 -41.13
N HIS A 826 8.24 -6.90 -39.94
CA HIS A 826 9.18 -7.87 -39.41
C HIS A 826 9.03 -9.28 -40.03
N ALA A 827 8.09 -9.52 -40.94
CA ALA A 827 8.05 -10.76 -41.73
C ALA A 827 8.84 -10.69 -43.04
N ALA A 828 9.58 -9.60 -43.29
CA ALA A 828 10.32 -9.39 -44.55
C ALA A 828 11.41 -10.45 -44.83
N ASP A 829 12.09 -10.95 -43.79
CA ASP A 829 13.16 -11.94 -43.91
C ASP A 829 12.64 -13.40 -43.87
N GLY A 830 11.32 -13.56 -43.74
CA GLY A 830 10.60 -14.84 -43.76
C GLY A 830 9.38 -14.84 -42.81
N PRO A 831 8.47 -15.82 -42.95
CA PRO A 831 7.23 -15.87 -42.17
C PRO A 831 7.48 -16.01 -40.67
N ILE A 832 6.63 -15.36 -39.88
CA ILE A 832 6.57 -15.54 -38.42
C ILE A 832 5.29 -16.30 -38.10
N VAL A 833 5.40 -17.41 -37.38
CA VAL A 833 4.27 -18.28 -37.07
C VAL A 833 4.05 -18.33 -35.56
N PHE A 834 2.88 -17.86 -35.13
CA PHE A 834 2.38 -18.11 -33.79
C PHE A 834 1.66 -19.44 -33.76
N VAL A 835 1.95 -20.26 -32.76
CA VAL A 835 1.17 -21.46 -32.46
C VAL A 835 0.48 -21.24 -31.12
N ASN A 836 -0.83 -21.00 -31.18
CA ASN A 836 -1.66 -20.71 -30.02
C ASN A 836 -2.46 -21.94 -29.61
N VAL A 837 -2.29 -22.43 -28.38
CA VAL A 837 -2.99 -23.63 -27.89
C VAL A 837 -3.69 -23.31 -26.58
N THR A 838 -5.01 -23.39 -26.59
CA THR A 838 -5.88 -23.05 -25.44
C THR A 838 -6.95 -24.11 -25.21
N SER A 839 -7.65 -24.04 -24.08
CA SER A 839 -8.83 -24.87 -23.81
C SER A 839 -10.00 -24.57 -24.75
N ILE A 840 -10.04 -23.35 -25.32
CA ILE A 840 -11.04 -22.94 -26.31
C ILE A 840 -10.73 -23.66 -27.62
N GLY A 841 -9.53 -23.45 -28.18
CA GLY A 841 -9.08 -24.03 -29.44
C GLY A 841 -7.58 -23.88 -29.65
N SER A 842 -7.11 -24.47 -30.75
CA SER A 842 -5.72 -24.42 -31.17
C SER A 842 -5.62 -23.88 -32.59
N ASP A 843 -4.76 -22.89 -32.78
CA ASP A 843 -4.70 -22.08 -34.00
C ASP A 843 -3.25 -21.72 -34.32
N ALA A 844 -2.93 -21.59 -35.61
CA ALA A 844 -1.69 -20.99 -36.08
C ALA A 844 -1.96 -19.66 -36.80
N LEU A 845 -1.24 -18.61 -36.41
CA LEU A 845 -1.25 -17.32 -37.10
C LEU A 845 0.06 -17.13 -37.86
N ILE A 846 -0.03 -17.02 -39.18
CA ILE A 846 1.10 -16.82 -40.07
C ILE A 846 1.17 -15.35 -40.49
N VAL A 847 2.19 -14.66 -40.01
CA VAL A 847 2.47 -13.26 -40.36
C VAL A 847 3.37 -13.22 -41.59
N LEU A 848 2.87 -12.57 -42.64
CA LEU A 848 3.56 -12.33 -43.90
C LEU A 848 3.60 -10.82 -44.18
N PRO A 849 4.53 -10.33 -45.03
CA PRO A 849 4.53 -8.93 -45.47
C PRO A 849 3.24 -8.52 -46.20
N SER A 850 2.50 -9.49 -46.76
CA SER A 850 1.26 -9.28 -47.50
C SER A 850 -0.01 -9.36 -46.64
N GLY A 851 0.10 -9.77 -45.38
CA GLY A 851 -1.04 -9.95 -44.48
C GLY A 851 -0.83 -11.05 -43.45
N ILE A 852 -1.87 -11.33 -42.65
CA ILE A 852 -1.84 -12.36 -41.61
C ILE A 852 -2.86 -13.43 -41.97
N ARG A 853 -2.45 -14.70 -41.96
CA ARG A 853 -3.32 -15.86 -42.22
C ARG A 853 -3.57 -16.65 -40.95
N HIS A 854 -4.76 -17.22 -40.83
CA HIS A 854 -5.16 -18.09 -39.73
C HIS A 854 -5.36 -19.51 -40.24
N ILE A 855 -4.80 -20.49 -39.53
CA ILE A 855 -5.00 -21.92 -39.75
C ILE A 855 -5.50 -22.56 -38.45
N PRO A 856 -6.70 -23.19 -38.43
CA PRO A 856 -7.14 -23.96 -37.28
C PRO A 856 -6.36 -25.29 -37.16
N LEU A 857 -6.04 -25.69 -35.93
CA LEU A 857 -5.29 -26.92 -35.61
C LEU A 857 -6.17 -27.90 -34.80
N PRO A 858 -7.26 -28.45 -35.37
CA PRO A 858 -8.30 -29.16 -34.63
C PRO A 858 -7.82 -30.46 -33.97
N HIS A 859 -6.69 -31.01 -34.43
CA HIS A 859 -6.11 -32.23 -33.88
C HIS A 859 -4.99 -31.96 -32.87
N PHE A 860 -4.57 -30.71 -32.65
CA PHE A 860 -3.44 -30.40 -31.77
C PHE A 860 -3.90 -29.67 -30.50
N ASP A 861 -4.49 -30.40 -29.55
CA ASP A 861 -5.07 -29.83 -28.31
C ASP A 861 -4.07 -29.67 -27.14
N VAL A 862 -4.54 -29.05 -26.05
CA VAL A 862 -3.77 -28.85 -24.81
C VAL A 862 -3.25 -30.16 -24.20
N SER A 863 -3.95 -31.29 -24.40
CA SER A 863 -3.52 -32.58 -23.85
C SER A 863 -2.21 -33.05 -24.50
N LYS A 864 -2.03 -32.81 -25.80
CA LYS A 864 -0.80 -33.13 -26.53
C LYS A 864 0.37 -32.27 -26.08
N VAL A 865 0.14 -30.98 -25.85
CA VAL A 865 1.16 -30.08 -25.28
C VAL A 865 1.57 -30.54 -23.88
N ASN A 866 0.62 -30.98 -23.05
CA ASN A 866 0.91 -31.52 -21.73
C ASN A 866 1.70 -32.83 -21.76
N GLN A 867 1.55 -33.67 -22.80
CA GLN A 867 2.38 -34.87 -22.95
C GLN A 867 3.85 -34.51 -23.19
N TYR A 868 4.13 -33.54 -24.07
CA TYR A 868 5.47 -32.98 -24.26
C TYR A 868 6.05 -32.41 -22.97
N ARG A 869 5.23 -31.64 -22.26
CA ARG A 869 5.62 -31.06 -20.97
C ARG A 869 5.96 -32.16 -19.97
N SER A 870 5.16 -33.20 -19.87
CA SER A 870 5.39 -34.29 -18.93
C SER A 870 6.67 -35.07 -19.22
N TRP A 871 7.04 -35.16 -20.50
CA TRP A 871 8.30 -35.74 -20.92
C TRP A 871 9.49 -34.90 -20.46
N GLY A 872 9.42 -33.57 -20.56
CA GLY A 872 10.49 -32.64 -20.13
C GLY A 872 10.54 -32.38 -18.60
N LEU A 873 9.41 -32.06 -17.97
CA LEU A 873 9.31 -31.60 -16.57
C LEU A 873 9.17 -32.72 -15.53
N THR A 874 8.30 -33.72 -15.76
CA THR A 874 7.93 -34.71 -14.72
C THR A 874 8.95 -35.85 -14.59
N ARG A 875 9.86 -35.99 -15.55
CA ARG A 875 10.80 -37.12 -15.62
C ARG A 875 12.25 -36.76 -15.33
N GLY A 876 12.55 -35.46 -15.18
CA GLY A 876 13.77 -34.92 -14.58
C GLY A 876 15.10 -35.41 -15.20
N PRO A 877 16.23 -35.09 -14.53
CA PRO A 877 17.55 -35.63 -14.88
C PRO A 877 17.54 -37.16 -14.89
N SER A 878 16.77 -37.81 -14.02
CA SER A 878 16.77 -39.26 -13.81
C SER A 878 16.41 -40.08 -15.05
N ARG A 879 15.41 -39.67 -15.85
CA ARG A 879 15.06 -40.37 -17.11
C ARG A 879 16.07 -40.08 -18.22
N LEU A 880 16.63 -38.88 -18.28
CA LEU A 880 17.70 -38.56 -19.23
C LEU A 880 18.98 -39.33 -18.89
N ILE A 881 19.28 -39.52 -17.60
CA ILE A 881 20.35 -40.39 -17.11
C ILE A 881 20.06 -41.84 -17.52
N GLU A 882 18.86 -42.36 -17.26
CA GLU A 882 18.45 -43.72 -17.67
C GLU A 882 18.59 -43.93 -19.19
N LEU A 883 18.16 -42.96 -20.01
CA LEU A 883 18.29 -43.01 -21.47
C LEU A 883 19.75 -42.94 -21.94
N ARG A 884 20.60 -42.17 -21.26
CA ARG A 884 22.05 -42.11 -21.52
C ARG A 884 22.74 -43.42 -21.16
N GLU A 885 22.37 -44.03 -20.04
CA GLU A 885 22.92 -45.31 -19.57
C GLU A 885 22.50 -46.48 -20.46
N THR A 886 21.22 -46.52 -20.85
CA THR A 886 20.68 -47.61 -21.69
C THR A 886 21.13 -47.50 -23.15
N GLN A 887 21.53 -46.31 -23.61
CA GLN A 887 21.83 -46.01 -25.01
C GLN A 887 20.73 -46.51 -25.98
N GLY A 888 19.48 -46.63 -25.52
CA GLY A 888 18.37 -47.15 -26.31
C GLY A 888 17.72 -46.09 -27.22
N PRO A 889 16.88 -46.49 -28.19
CA PRO A 889 16.02 -45.58 -28.93
C PRO A 889 15.01 -44.89 -28.00
N ASN A 890 14.60 -43.66 -28.31
CA ASN A 890 13.57 -42.93 -27.57
C ASN A 890 12.27 -42.84 -28.38
N THR A 891 11.53 -43.94 -28.40
CA THR A 891 10.27 -44.08 -29.15
C THR A 891 9.18 -43.11 -28.69
N GLU A 892 9.17 -42.73 -27.42
CA GLU A 892 8.18 -41.79 -26.88
C GLU A 892 8.36 -40.38 -27.45
N LEU A 893 9.58 -39.83 -27.43
CA LEU A 893 9.86 -38.53 -28.04
C LEU A 893 9.69 -38.58 -29.56
N GLN A 894 10.06 -39.69 -30.22
CA GLN A 894 9.80 -39.86 -31.66
C GLN A 894 8.30 -39.77 -31.99
N GLN A 895 7.45 -40.45 -31.20
CA GLN A 895 5.99 -40.37 -31.37
C GLN A 895 5.47 -38.97 -31.15
N LEU A 896 5.96 -38.27 -30.11
CA LEU A 896 5.59 -36.89 -29.87
C LEU A 896 5.97 -36.01 -31.05
N LEU A 897 7.23 -36.05 -31.53
CA LEU A 897 7.72 -35.28 -32.70
C LEU A 897 6.91 -35.55 -33.96
N HIS A 898 6.49 -36.80 -34.17
CA HIS A 898 5.61 -37.17 -35.27
C HIS A 898 4.21 -36.54 -35.13
N ILE A 899 3.63 -36.54 -33.92
CA ILE A 899 2.32 -35.90 -33.63
C ILE A 899 2.40 -34.38 -33.87
N LEU A 900 3.45 -33.72 -33.39
CA LEU A 900 3.65 -32.29 -33.61
C LEU A 900 3.80 -31.94 -35.10
N TRP A 901 4.39 -32.84 -35.88
CA TRP A 901 4.45 -32.69 -37.32
C TRP A 901 3.08 -32.84 -37.97
N SER A 902 2.42 -33.98 -37.76
CA SER A 902 1.17 -34.33 -38.45
C SER A 902 0.06 -33.33 -38.16
N ASP A 903 -0.03 -32.87 -36.91
CA ASP A 903 -1.19 -32.14 -36.41
C ASP A 903 -0.97 -30.62 -36.32
N CYS A 904 0.29 -30.15 -36.49
CA CYS A 904 0.64 -28.73 -36.41
C CYS A 904 1.58 -28.30 -37.55
N VAL A 905 2.86 -28.72 -37.53
CA VAL A 905 3.89 -28.11 -38.39
C VAL A 905 3.64 -28.39 -39.86
N ARG A 906 3.20 -29.59 -40.23
CA ARG A 906 2.89 -29.95 -41.62
C ARG A 906 1.82 -29.03 -42.22
N LEU A 907 0.76 -28.72 -41.46
CA LEU A 907 -0.33 -27.85 -41.90
C LEU A 907 0.15 -26.42 -42.16
N VAL A 908 1.02 -25.91 -41.30
CA VAL A 908 1.66 -24.59 -41.47
C VAL A 908 2.53 -24.56 -42.73
N LEU A 909 3.36 -25.58 -42.94
CA LEU A 909 4.25 -25.66 -44.10
C LEU A 909 3.50 -25.90 -45.41
N GLU A 910 2.37 -26.61 -45.38
CA GLU A 910 1.46 -26.75 -46.52
C GLU A 910 0.91 -25.39 -46.97
N GLU A 911 0.40 -24.60 -46.03
CA GLU A 911 -0.16 -23.27 -46.31
C GLU A 911 0.91 -22.29 -46.84
N LEU A 912 2.14 -22.43 -46.38
CA LEU A 912 3.30 -21.67 -46.88
C LEU A 912 3.84 -22.18 -48.22
N GLY A 913 3.47 -23.39 -48.64
CA GLY A 913 4.01 -24.05 -49.84
C GLY A 913 5.45 -24.55 -49.67
N PHE A 914 5.85 -24.93 -48.46
CA PHE A 914 7.23 -25.30 -48.10
C PHE A 914 7.50 -26.82 -48.00
N LEU A 915 6.51 -27.70 -48.18
CA LEU A 915 6.67 -29.16 -48.02
C LEU A 915 7.62 -29.85 -49.02
N CYS A 916 7.97 -29.22 -50.13
CA CYS A 916 8.86 -29.79 -51.15
C CYS A 916 9.76 -28.68 -51.74
N PRO A 917 10.88 -28.33 -51.11
CA PRO A 917 11.86 -27.46 -51.74
C PRO A 917 12.36 -28.13 -53.04
N ALA A 918 12.45 -27.38 -54.14
CA ALA A 918 13.10 -27.90 -55.34
C ALA A 918 14.55 -28.29 -54.98
N SER A 919 15.06 -29.39 -55.52
CA SER A 919 16.37 -29.98 -55.18
C SER A 919 17.57 -29.03 -55.32
N ASP A 920 17.40 -27.91 -56.05
CA ASP A 920 18.41 -26.85 -56.26
C ASP A 920 18.09 -25.52 -55.53
N SER A 921 17.02 -25.43 -54.74
CA SER A 921 16.59 -24.20 -54.05
C SER A 921 17.03 -24.18 -52.58
N ALA A 922 17.55 -23.03 -52.12
CA ALA A 922 17.89 -22.85 -50.71
C ALA A 922 16.63 -22.94 -49.83
N LEU A 923 16.68 -23.75 -48.76
CA LEU A 923 15.56 -23.93 -47.84
C LEU A 923 15.05 -22.58 -47.31
N PRO A 924 13.73 -22.31 -47.28
CA PRO A 924 13.18 -21.09 -46.71
C PRO A 924 13.40 -21.00 -45.19
N ARG A 925 13.34 -19.78 -44.64
CA ARG A 925 13.51 -19.54 -43.19
C ARG A 925 12.17 -19.17 -42.56
N ILE A 926 11.94 -19.65 -41.33
CA ILE A 926 10.72 -19.40 -40.56
C ILE A 926 11.06 -19.06 -39.10
N TRP A 927 10.25 -18.21 -38.47
CA TRP A 927 10.31 -17.94 -37.03
C TRP A 927 9.09 -18.51 -36.31
N TRP A 928 9.31 -19.30 -35.27
CA TRP A 928 8.28 -19.89 -34.44
C TRP A 928 8.10 -19.10 -33.14
N ILE A 929 6.84 -18.88 -32.76
CA ILE A 929 6.43 -18.28 -31.49
C ILE A 929 5.32 -19.14 -30.89
N GLY A 930 5.64 -19.97 -29.90
CA GLY A 930 4.60 -20.69 -29.15
C GLY A 930 3.97 -19.77 -28.10
N THR A 931 2.65 -19.89 -27.87
CA THR A 931 1.96 -19.23 -26.74
C THR A 931 1.82 -20.19 -25.56
N GLY A 932 1.90 -19.67 -24.34
CA GLY A 932 1.85 -20.42 -23.10
C GLY A 932 2.74 -21.66 -23.14
N LEU A 933 2.13 -22.81 -22.89
CA LEU A 933 2.82 -24.10 -22.86
C LEU A 933 3.40 -24.52 -24.23
N ALA A 934 2.89 -23.99 -25.35
CA ALA A 934 3.42 -24.28 -26.68
C ALA A 934 4.80 -23.65 -26.91
N ALA A 935 5.23 -22.68 -26.09
CA ALA A 935 6.55 -22.06 -26.17
C ALA A 935 7.70 -23.08 -25.97
N ALA A 936 7.44 -24.19 -25.27
CA ALA A 936 8.40 -25.25 -25.01
C ALA A 936 8.44 -26.35 -26.10
N LEU A 937 7.73 -26.19 -27.21
CA LEU A 937 7.64 -27.23 -28.25
C LEU A 937 8.78 -27.14 -29.28
N PRO A 938 9.44 -28.28 -29.61
CA PRO A 938 10.53 -28.31 -30.58
C PRO A 938 9.99 -28.36 -32.02
N PHE A 939 9.24 -27.34 -32.46
CA PHE A 939 8.72 -27.22 -33.84
C PHE A 939 9.78 -27.51 -34.91
N HIS A 940 11.01 -27.03 -34.72
CA HIS A 940 12.12 -27.27 -35.64
C HIS A 940 12.48 -28.75 -35.84
N ALA A 941 12.18 -29.60 -34.85
CA ALA A 941 12.45 -31.03 -34.84
C ALA A 941 11.19 -31.88 -35.06
N ALA A 942 10.05 -31.28 -35.36
CA ALA A 942 8.83 -32.05 -35.65
C ALA A 942 9.00 -32.85 -36.94
N GLY A 943 8.71 -34.15 -36.90
CA GLY A 943 8.69 -35.00 -38.09
C GLY A 943 8.96 -36.47 -37.85
N ASP A 944 8.88 -37.22 -38.94
CA ASP A 944 9.51 -38.53 -39.06
C ASP A 944 10.98 -38.37 -39.45
N HIS A 945 11.84 -38.92 -38.61
CA HIS A 945 13.30 -38.88 -38.77
C HIS A 945 13.88 -40.24 -39.15
N SER A 946 13.04 -41.21 -39.52
CA SER A 946 13.51 -42.46 -40.09
C SER A 946 14.41 -42.21 -41.32
N PRO A 947 15.45 -43.04 -41.55
CA PRO A 947 16.40 -42.81 -42.64
C PRO A 947 15.70 -42.69 -44.00
N GLY A 948 15.94 -41.58 -44.69
CA GLY A 948 15.35 -41.28 -46.01
C GLY A 948 14.00 -40.55 -45.96
N SER A 949 13.41 -40.33 -44.78
CA SER A 949 12.18 -39.56 -44.64
C SER A 949 12.44 -38.06 -44.84
N LEU A 950 11.59 -37.44 -45.67
CA LEU A 950 11.55 -35.98 -45.87
C LEU A 950 10.35 -35.35 -45.13
N GLU A 951 9.54 -36.15 -44.45
CA GLU A 951 8.38 -35.69 -43.67
C GLU A 951 8.82 -35.13 -42.32
N ASN A 952 9.71 -34.15 -42.35
CA ASN A 952 10.19 -33.46 -41.17
C ASN A 952 10.56 -32.01 -41.47
N THR A 953 10.48 -31.20 -40.42
CA THR A 953 10.69 -29.75 -40.48
C THR A 953 12.08 -29.38 -40.98
N PHE A 954 13.10 -30.12 -40.53
CA PHE A 954 14.48 -29.95 -40.99
C PHE A 954 14.65 -30.13 -42.51
N SER A 955 13.85 -30.98 -43.16
CA SER A 955 13.96 -31.18 -44.61
C SER A 955 13.27 -30.08 -45.42
N CYS A 956 12.44 -29.26 -44.76
CA CYS A 956 11.58 -28.27 -45.42
C CYS A 956 12.03 -26.83 -45.17
N VAL A 957 12.52 -26.50 -43.97
CA VAL A 957 12.79 -25.11 -43.54
C VAL A 957 13.97 -25.01 -42.59
N ILE A 958 14.59 -23.82 -42.56
CA ILE A 958 15.49 -23.39 -41.50
C ILE A 958 14.66 -22.67 -40.42
N SER A 959 14.61 -23.25 -39.23
CA SER A 959 13.81 -22.73 -38.13
C SER A 959 14.60 -21.75 -37.24
N SER A 960 13.92 -20.75 -36.72
CA SER A 960 14.37 -19.85 -35.66
C SER A 960 13.21 -19.59 -34.71
N TYR A 961 13.49 -19.06 -33.53
CA TYR A 961 12.49 -18.75 -32.51
C TYR A 961 12.63 -17.30 -32.06
N THR A 962 11.54 -16.76 -31.52
CA THR A 962 11.56 -15.47 -30.83
C THR A 962 10.43 -15.44 -29.79
N PRO A 963 10.62 -14.81 -28.62
CA PRO A 963 9.54 -14.64 -27.65
C PRO A 963 8.34 -13.84 -28.17
N SER A 964 8.61 -12.82 -28.97
CA SER A 964 7.63 -11.91 -29.55
C SER A 964 8.18 -11.26 -30.82
N ILE A 965 7.31 -10.61 -31.59
CA ILE A 965 7.73 -9.78 -32.73
C ILE A 965 8.54 -8.58 -32.23
N LYS A 966 8.17 -8.00 -31.07
CA LYS A 966 8.94 -6.92 -30.44
C LYS A 966 10.39 -7.32 -30.14
N MET A 967 10.62 -8.54 -29.63
CA MET A 967 11.98 -9.05 -29.42
C MET A 967 12.74 -9.25 -30.74
N LEU A 968 12.05 -9.75 -31.78
CA LEU A 968 12.66 -9.93 -33.10
C LEU A 968 13.05 -8.59 -33.73
N GLN A 969 12.20 -7.56 -33.59
CA GLN A 969 12.52 -6.19 -33.97
C GLN A 969 13.80 -5.73 -33.28
N PHE A 970 13.84 -5.83 -31.93
CA PHE A 970 15.00 -5.42 -31.14
C PHE A 970 16.28 -6.13 -31.58
N ALA A 971 16.24 -7.46 -31.76
CA ALA A 971 17.37 -8.25 -32.22
C ALA A 971 17.89 -7.81 -33.60
N ARG A 972 16.98 -7.49 -34.54
CA ARG A 972 17.33 -7.01 -35.88
C ARG A 972 17.90 -5.61 -35.89
N GLU A 973 17.39 -4.71 -35.04
CA GLU A 973 17.96 -3.38 -34.86
C GLU A 973 19.40 -3.48 -34.33
N ARG A 974 19.65 -4.34 -33.34
CA ARG A 974 20.99 -4.58 -32.79
C ARG A 974 21.95 -5.17 -33.82
N SER A 975 21.50 -6.11 -34.64
CA SER A 975 22.31 -6.69 -35.73
C SER A 975 22.82 -5.62 -36.72
N ARG A 976 22.03 -4.58 -37.02
CA ARG A 976 22.40 -3.51 -37.97
C ARG A 976 23.52 -2.59 -37.48
N VAL A 977 23.74 -2.50 -36.17
CA VAL A 977 24.68 -1.55 -35.55
C VAL A 977 26.13 -2.10 -35.52
N ILE A 978 26.32 -3.38 -35.80
CA ILE A 978 27.62 -4.06 -35.63
C ILE A 978 28.50 -3.85 -36.87
N LEU A 979 29.36 -2.85 -36.80
CA LEU A 979 30.39 -2.52 -37.81
C LEU A 979 31.77 -2.50 -37.12
N GLY A 980 32.43 -3.66 -36.94
CA GLY A 980 33.74 -3.71 -36.28
C GLY A 980 34.42 -5.09 -36.20
N ALA A 981 35.71 -5.09 -35.86
CA ALA A 981 36.53 -6.29 -35.68
C ALA A 981 35.97 -7.17 -34.56
N GLN A 982 35.68 -8.44 -34.87
CA GLN A 982 34.96 -9.31 -33.95
C GLN A 982 35.88 -9.97 -32.93
N SER A 983 35.49 -9.85 -31.66
CA SER A 983 36.14 -10.49 -30.51
C SER A 983 35.31 -11.69 -30.05
N VAL A 984 35.98 -12.78 -29.71
CA VAL A 984 35.35 -14.02 -29.24
C VAL A 984 35.74 -14.24 -27.78
N LEU A 985 34.75 -14.38 -26.90
CA LEU A 985 34.90 -14.76 -25.51
C LEU A 985 34.52 -16.23 -25.34
N LEU A 986 35.46 -17.07 -24.91
CA LEU A 986 35.20 -18.46 -24.54
C LEU A 986 35.19 -18.57 -23.01
N VAL A 987 34.09 -19.04 -22.44
CA VAL A 987 33.92 -19.30 -21.00
C VAL A 987 33.83 -20.80 -20.79
N THR A 988 34.77 -21.37 -20.05
CA THR A 988 34.89 -22.83 -19.87
C THR A 988 34.90 -23.21 -18.39
N MET A 989 34.01 -24.12 -17.99
CA MET A 989 33.91 -24.65 -16.62
C MET A 989 34.06 -26.18 -16.62
N THR A 990 35.29 -26.69 -16.64
CA THR A 990 35.57 -28.13 -16.57
C THR A 990 35.20 -28.75 -15.22
N ARG A 991 35.45 -28.02 -14.15
CA ARG A 991 35.05 -28.34 -12.78
C ARG A 991 34.19 -27.20 -12.29
N THR A 992 33.05 -27.55 -11.69
CA THR A 992 32.12 -26.58 -11.12
C THR A 992 31.84 -26.98 -9.68
N PRO A 993 32.02 -26.08 -8.70
CA PRO A 993 31.71 -26.36 -7.30
C PRO A 993 30.31 -26.98 -7.12
N GLY A 994 30.24 -28.12 -6.43
CA GLY A 994 28.99 -28.83 -6.15
C GLY A 994 28.31 -29.53 -7.34
N GLN A 995 28.99 -29.69 -8.49
CA GLN A 995 28.46 -30.34 -9.69
C GLN A 995 29.45 -31.37 -10.26
N ASP A 996 28.98 -32.24 -11.15
CA ASP A 996 29.84 -33.21 -11.85
C ASP A 996 30.80 -32.53 -12.83
N ASP A 997 31.99 -33.13 -13.02
CA ASP A 997 33.00 -32.65 -13.98
C ASP A 997 32.49 -32.81 -15.43
N LEU A 998 32.81 -31.83 -16.28
CA LEU A 998 32.49 -31.82 -17.72
C LEU A 998 33.77 -31.99 -18.55
N PRO A 999 34.19 -33.24 -18.84
CA PRO A 999 35.47 -33.52 -19.50
C PRO A 999 35.57 -33.00 -20.95
N GLY A 1000 34.44 -32.86 -21.65
CA GLY A 1000 34.34 -32.39 -23.03
C GLY A 1000 34.56 -30.89 -23.22
N VAL A 1001 34.42 -30.08 -22.17
CA VAL A 1001 34.51 -28.61 -22.22
C VAL A 1001 35.81 -28.10 -22.88
N MET A 1002 36.95 -28.71 -22.56
CA MET A 1002 38.22 -28.29 -23.17
C MET A 1002 38.35 -28.74 -24.63
N ALA A 1003 37.78 -29.89 -24.98
CA ALA A 1003 37.72 -30.34 -26.36
C ALA A 1003 36.82 -29.43 -27.20
N GLU A 1004 35.70 -28.97 -26.65
CA GLU A 1004 34.81 -27.99 -27.27
C GLU A 1004 35.55 -26.67 -27.51
N ALA A 1005 36.21 -26.11 -26.49
CA ALA A 1005 36.98 -24.88 -26.62
C ALA A 1005 38.11 -24.99 -27.67
N GLN A 1006 38.82 -26.13 -27.69
CA GLN A 1006 39.86 -26.39 -28.68
C GLN A 1006 39.28 -26.49 -30.10
N ALA A 1007 38.16 -27.18 -30.30
CA ALA A 1007 37.53 -27.30 -31.61
C ALA A 1007 37.08 -25.93 -32.16
N ILE A 1008 36.61 -25.03 -31.28
CA ILE A 1008 36.26 -23.65 -31.65
C ILE A 1008 37.51 -22.83 -32.01
N GLN A 1009 38.59 -22.97 -31.23
CA GLN A 1009 39.87 -22.33 -31.53
C GLN A 1009 40.44 -22.75 -32.87
N GLU A 1010 40.32 -24.03 -33.23
CA GLU A 1010 40.76 -24.56 -34.53
C GLU A 1010 39.88 -24.07 -35.69
N ALA A 1011 38.57 -23.92 -35.46
CA ALA A 1011 37.64 -23.38 -36.47
C ALA A 1011 37.85 -21.87 -36.71
N VAL A 1012 38.16 -21.09 -35.68
CA VAL A 1012 38.35 -19.62 -35.73
C VAL A 1012 39.77 -19.27 -36.14
N THR A 1013 40.02 -19.20 -37.46
CA THR A 1013 41.34 -18.81 -38.01
C THR A 1013 41.55 -17.27 -38.02
N ILE A 1014 42.72 -16.85 -37.52
CA ILE A 1014 43.18 -15.48 -37.15
C ILE A 1014 43.14 -14.46 -38.33
N PRO A 1015 42.87 -13.14 -38.08
CA PRO A 1015 43.15 -12.43 -36.83
C PRO A 1015 41.91 -11.85 -36.14
N HIS A 1016 41.27 -12.65 -35.30
CA HIS A 1016 40.25 -12.19 -34.37
C HIS A 1016 40.77 -12.33 -32.94
N GLN A 1017 40.50 -11.34 -32.08
CA GLN A 1017 40.95 -11.35 -30.69
C GLN A 1017 40.08 -12.33 -29.90
N MET A 1018 40.62 -13.52 -29.62
CA MET A 1018 39.95 -14.53 -28.78
C MET A 1018 40.45 -14.43 -27.33
N LYS A 1019 39.52 -14.35 -26.39
CA LYS A 1019 39.77 -14.37 -24.95
C LYS A 1019 39.19 -15.64 -24.36
N LEU A 1020 40.05 -16.49 -23.79
CA LEU A 1020 39.62 -17.70 -23.06
C LEU A 1020 39.61 -17.40 -21.55
N LEU A 1021 38.50 -17.66 -20.90
CA LEU A 1021 38.33 -17.63 -19.45
C LEU A 1021 38.10 -19.06 -18.93
N ILE A 1022 39.07 -19.57 -18.18
CA ILE A 1022 39.02 -20.91 -17.58
C ILE A 1022 38.57 -20.77 -16.14
N GLN A 1023 37.46 -21.42 -15.80
CA GLN A 1023 36.82 -21.37 -14.48
C GLN A 1023 36.65 -19.95 -13.92
N PRO A 1024 36.07 -18.99 -14.68
CA PRO A 1024 35.93 -17.61 -14.20
C PRO A 1024 34.78 -17.47 -13.19
N SER A 1025 34.79 -16.38 -12.44
CA SER A 1025 33.64 -15.88 -11.67
C SER A 1025 32.60 -15.19 -12.57
N ALA A 1026 31.38 -14.96 -12.06
CA ALA A 1026 30.33 -14.24 -12.80
C ALA A 1026 30.73 -12.79 -13.09
N GLU A 1027 31.47 -12.14 -12.20
CA GLU A 1027 31.93 -10.77 -12.39
C GLU A 1027 32.95 -10.65 -13.53
N GLU A 1028 33.89 -11.61 -13.63
CA GLU A 1028 34.87 -11.65 -14.72
C GLU A 1028 34.21 -11.88 -16.08
N VAL A 1029 33.18 -12.73 -16.12
CA VAL A 1029 32.38 -12.96 -17.32
C VAL A 1029 31.63 -11.68 -17.72
N LEU A 1030 30.91 -11.04 -16.79
CA LEU A 1030 30.17 -9.80 -17.08
C LEU A 1030 31.09 -8.70 -17.62
N ARG A 1031 32.29 -8.55 -17.06
CA ARG A 1031 33.32 -7.64 -17.59
C ARG A 1031 33.77 -8.05 -19.00
N GLY A 1032 33.96 -9.35 -19.24
CA GLY A 1032 34.32 -9.87 -20.57
C GLY A 1032 33.25 -9.65 -21.64
N LEU A 1033 31.97 -9.72 -21.26
CA LEU A 1033 30.84 -9.57 -22.19
C LEU A 1033 30.68 -8.14 -22.74
N GLN A 1034 31.17 -7.11 -22.03
CA GLN A 1034 31.04 -5.71 -22.46
C GLN A 1034 31.77 -5.43 -23.78
N ASP A 1035 32.88 -6.13 -24.03
CA ASP A 1035 33.80 -5.90 -25.15
C ASP A 1035 33.79 -7.05 -26.18
N CYS A 1036 32.90 -8.04 -26.03
CA CYS A 1036 32.84 -9.19 -26.94
C CYS A 1036 31.74 -9.05 -28.00
N SER A 1037 32.01 -9.52 -29.22
CA SER A 1037 30.98 -9.72 -30.24
C SER A 1037 30.33 -11.10 -30.17
N ILE A 1038 31.14 -12.12 -29.88
CA ILE A 1038 30.68 -13.50 -29.74
C ILE A 1038 31.06 -13.99 -28.36
N ALA A 1039 30.10 -14.58 -27.65
CA ALA A 1039 30.32 -15.27 -26.40
C ALA A 1039 29.94 -16.74 -26.55
N HIS A 1040 30.81 -17.65 -26.14
CA HIS A 1040 30.53 -19.07 -26.06
C HIS A 1040 30.71 -19.54 -24.63
N PHE A 1041 29.70 -20.25 -24.12
CA PHE A 1041 29.68 -20.80 -22.78
C PHE A 1041 29.66 -22.32 -22.86
N ALA A 1042 30.65 -22.98 -22.26
CA ALA A 1042 30.71 -24.41 -22.06
C ALA A 1042 30.76 -24.68 -20.55
N CYS A 1043 29.58 -24.81 -19.94
CA CYS A 1043 29.40 -24.93 -18.50
C CYS A 1043 28.04 -25.56 -18.13
N HIS A 1044 27.81 -25.79 -16.83
CA HIS A 1044 26.49 -26.18 -16.34
C HIS A 1044 25.50 -25.01 -16.42
N GLY A 1045 24.28 -25.31 -16.84
CA GLY A 1045 23.15 -24.40 -16.85
C GLY A 1045 21.99 -25.00 -16.05
N SER A 1046 21.25 -24.16 -15.34
CA SER A 1046 20.08 -24.58 -14.59
C SER A 1046 18.92 -23.61 -14.82
N SER A 1047 17.74 -24.19 -15.04
CA SER A 1047 16.46 -23.47 -15.03
C SER A 1047 15.79 -23.68 -13.68
N ASP A 1048 15.53 -22.57 -13.00
CA ASP A 1048 14.99 -22.52 -11.64
C ASP A 1048 13.49 -22.89 -11.64
N MET A 1049 13.04 -23.59 -10.59
CA MET A 1049 11.67 -24.09 -10.49
C MET A 1049 10.70 -23.06 -9.91
N ASP A 1050 11.21 -22.06 -9.19
CA ASP A 1050 10.43 -21.14 -8.36
C ASP A 1050 10.49 -19.69 -8.87
N ASP A 1051 11.64 -19.25 -9.39
CA ASP A 1051 11.82 -17.94 -10.05
C ASP A 1051 12.72 -18.05 -11.30
N PRO A 1052 12.18 -17.96 -12.52
CA PRO A 1052 12.99 -18.07 -13.74
C PRO A 1052 14.08 -16.99 -13.85
N SER A 1053 13.97 -15.87 -13.13
CA SER A 1053 15.02 -14.84 -13.06
C SER A 1053 16.28 -15.31 -12.32
N ASN A 1054 16.16 -16.35 -11.49
CA ASN A 1054 17.25 -17.00 -10.78
C ASN A 1054 17.90 -18.13 -11.59
N SER A 1055 17.31 -18.54 -12.73
CA SER A 1055 17.95 -19.47 -13.67
C SER A 1055 19.35 -18.96 -14.06
N PHE A 1056 20.34 -19.84 -14.15
CA PHE A 1056 21.74 -19.41 -14.17
C PHE A 1056 22.67 -20.31 -14.96
N LEU A 1057 23.80 -19.72 -15.39
CA LEU A 1057 25.02 -20.44 -15.76
C LEU A 1057 25.91 -20.56 -14.54
N ALA A 1058 26.37 -21.76 -14.20
CA ALA A 1058 27.18 -22.02 -13.02
C ALA A 1058 28.65 -21.71 -13.30
N LEU A 1059 29.23 -20.81 -12.50
CA LEU A 1059 30.61 -20.33 -12.63
C LEU A 1059 31.40 -20.52 -11.34
N GLN A 1060 32.69 -20.17 -11.33
CA GLN A 1060 33.58 -20.40 -10.19
C GLN A 1060 33.22 -19.49 -9.01
N GLY A 1061 32.87 -20.11 -7.89
CA GLY A 1061 32.60 -19.42 -6.62
C GLY A 1061 33.87 -19.06 -5.84
N GLN A 1062 33.69 -18.30 -4.76
CA GLN A 1062 34.78 -17.95 -3.83
C GLN A 1062 35.27 -19.14 -2.99
N SER A 1063 34.46 -20.21 -2.89
CA SER A 1063 34.81 -21.49 -2.26
C SER A 1063 34.50 -22.65 -3.21
N ASP A 1064 35.07 -23.81 -2.93
CA ASP A 1064 34.81 -25.06 -3.68
C ASP A 1064 33.45 -25.70 -3.34
N GLU A 1065 32.68 -25.11 -2.42
CA GLU A 1065 31.40 -25.66 -1.96
C GLU A 1065 30.20 -25.17 -2.77
N ALA A 1066 30.26 -23.96 -3.35
CA ALA A 1066 29.13 -23.36 -4.06
C ALA A 1066 29.59 -22.57 -5.29
N ALA A 1067 28.91 -22.79 -6.43
CA ALA A 1067 29.17 -22.06 -7.66
C ALA A 1067 28.70 -20.60 -7.56
N ASP A 1068 29.35 -19.68 -8.29
CA ASP A 1068 28.85 -18.31 -8.48
C ASP A 1068 27.83 -18.29 -9.64
N PRO A 1069 26.54 -18.01 -9.39
CA PRO A 1069 25.52 -18.05 -10.43
C PRO A 1069 25.52 -16.77 -11.27
N LEU A 1070 25.72 -16.92 -12.59
CA LEU A 1070 25.40 -15.87 -13.56
C LEU A 1070 23.93 -16.01 -13.98
N THR A 1071 23.06 -15.28 -13.29
CA THR A 1071 21.59 -15.41 -13.41
C THR A 1071 21.00 -14.64 -14.59
N VAL A 1072 19.81 -15.06 -15.04
CA VAL A 1072 18.95 -14.33 -16.00
C VAL A 1072 18.79 -12.87 -15.59
N ARG A 1073 18.60 -12.59 -14.29
CA ARG A 1073 18.51 -11.23 -13.75
C ARG A 1073 19.77 -10.41 -14.05
N LYS A 1074 20.95 -10.91 -13.65
CA LYS A 1074 22.25 -10.22 -13.88
C LYS A 1074 22.50 -9.96 -15.38
N ILE A 1075 22.19 -10.92 -16.24
CA ILE A 1075 22.40 -10.80 -17.70
C ILE A 1075 21.42 -9.78 -18.30
N SER A 1076 20.13 -9.91 -18.02
CA SER A 1076 19.09 -9.04 -18.61
C SER A 1076 19.18 -7.58 -18.17
N GLU A 1077 19.75 -7.29 -17.00
CA GLU A 1077 20.02 -5.92 -16.54
C GLU A 1077 21.28 -5.30 -17.16
N SER A 1078 22.16 -6.13 -17.73
CA SER A 1078 23.39 -5.67 -18.38
C SER A 1078 23.13 -5.12 -19.78
N HIS A 1079 23.98 -4.20 -20.27
CA HIS A 1079 23.86 -3.63 -21.61
C HIS A 1079 25.14 -3.83 -22.42
N MET A 1080 25.07 -4.71 -23.42
CA MET A 1080 26.20 -5.08 -24.27
C MET A 1080 26.09 -4.38 -25.62
N ARG A 1081 27.07 -3.53 -25.94
CA ARG A 1081 27.02 -2.65 -27.13
C ARG A 1081 27.42 -3.34 -28.42
N GLN A 1082 28.34 -4.31 -28.33
CA GLN A 1082 28.94 -4.99 -29.50
C GLN A 1082 28.45 -6.44 -29.65
N ALA A 1083 27.44 -6.85 -28.87
CA ALA A 1083 26.98 -8.22 -28.77
C ALA A 1083 26.24 -8.71 -30.03
N TRP A 1084 26.75 -9.77 -30.65
CA TRP A 1084 26.17 -10.38 -31.84
C TRP A 1084 25.62 -11.78 -31.60
N LEU A 1085 26.46 -12.71 -31.15
CA LEU A 1085 26.10 -14.12 -30.94
C LEU A 1085 26.47 -14.60 -29.55
N ALA A 1086 25.49 -15.11 -28.81
CA ALA A 1086 25.70 -15.89 -27.60
C ALA A 1086 25.45 -17.37 -27.91
N TYR A 1087 26.45 -18.23 -27.78
CA TYR A 1087 26.30 -19.68 -27.90
C TYR A 1087 26.35 -20.30 -26.49
N LEU A 1088 25.22 -20.81 -26.02
CA LEU A 1088 25.06 -21.35 -24.68
C LEU A 1088 25.12 -22.88 -24.74
N SER A 1089 26.33 -23.44 -24.71
CA SER A 1089 26.59 -24.88 -24.56
C SER A 1089 26.43 -25.29 -23.09
N ALA A 1090 25.19 -25.15 -22.62
CA ALA A 1090 24.79 -25.44 -21.25
C ALA A 1090 23.37 -25.99 -21.25
N CYS A 1091 23.02 -26.78 -20.24
CA CYS A 1091 21.73 -27.44 -20.10
C CYS A 1091 20.58 -26.43 -19.87
N SER A 1092 19.40 -26.70 -20.47
CA SER A 1092 18.13 -26.00 -20.17
C SER A 1092 18.19 -24.47 -20.31
N THR A 1093 18.98 -23.95 -21.26
CA THR A 1093 19.19 -22.50 -21.43
C THR A 1093 18.02 -21.78 -22.13
N ALA A 1094 17.13 -22.53 -22.78
CA ALA A 1094 15.89 -22.05 -23.40
C ALA A 1094 14.64 -22.67 -22.75
N GLU A 1095 14.74 -23.06 -21.47
CA GLU A 1095 13.64 -23.68 -20.72
C GLU A 1095 13.10 -22.73 -19.64
N ASN A 1096 11.77 -22.58 -19.59
CA ASN A 1096 11.07 -21.99 -18.45
C ASN A 1096 10.18 -23.09 -17.83
N LYS A 1097 10.45 -23.44 -16.57
CA LYS A 1097 9.76 -24.53 -15.88
C LYS A 1097 8.41 -24.12 -15.27
N ILE A 1098 8.19 -22.81 -15.10
CA ILE A 1098 6.97 -22.23 -14.53
C ILE A 1098 5.95 -21.97 -15.64
N SER A 1099 4.87 -22.74 -15.65
CA SER A 1099 3.82 -22.68 -16.69
C SER A 1099 3.17 -21.30 -16.80
N GLU A 1100 2.90 -20.73 -15.65
CA GLU A 1100 2.17 -19.49 -15.45
C GLU A 1100 2.96 -18.30 -16.01
N LEU A 1101 4.28 -18.46 -16.16
CA LEU A 1101 5.21 -17.49 -16.74
C LEU A 1101 5.72 -17.88 -18.13
N ALA A 1102 5.20 -18.96 -18.75
CA ALA A 1102 5.67 -19.41 -20.05
C ALA A 1102 5.50 -18.34 -21.15
N ASP A 1103 4.45 -17.52 -21.03
CA ASP A 1103 4.20 -16.38 -21.92
C ASP A 1103 5.22 -15.23 -21.81
N GLU A 1104 6.00 -15.18 -20.74
CA GLU A 1104 7.04 -14.17 -20.55
C GLU A 1104 8.38 -14.59 -21.13
N ALA A 1105 8.55 -15.88 -21.47
CA ALA A 1105 9.77 -16.43 -22.04
C ALA A 1105 11.06 -16.03 -21.28
N LEU A 1106 10.99 -15.92 -19.94
CA LEU A 1106 12.13 -15.60 -19.08
C LEU A 1106 13.03 -16.83 -18.96
N HIS A 1107 14.12 -16.88 -19.73
CA HIS A 1107 15.15 -17.92 -19.67
C HIS A 1107 16.50 -17.35 -20.10
N LEU A 1108 17.58 -18.13 -19.98
CA LEU A 1108 18.93 -17.64 -20.28
C LEU A 1108 19.04 -17.12 -21.72
N ALA A 1109 18.53 -17.85 -22.71
CA ALA A 1109 18.65 -17.44 -24.11
C ALA A 1109 17.99 -16.08 -24.42
N SER A 1110 16.76 -15.82 -23.93
CA SER A 1110 16.09 -14.52 -24.12
C SER A 1110 16.75 -13.41 -23.30
N SER A 1111 17.34 -13.73 -22.14
CA SER A 1111 18.09 -12.75 -21.34
C SER A 1111 19.32 -12.21 -22.06
N PHE A 1112 20.04 -13.04 -22.84
CA PHE A 1112 21.13 -12.60 -23.69
C PHE A 1112 20.63 -11.71 -24.84
N GLN A 1113 19.47 -12.02 -25.42
CA GLN A 1113 18.84 -11.13 -26.41
C GLN A 1113 18.53 -9.76 -25.81
N VAL A 1114 17.89 -9.72 -24.63
CA VAL A 1114 17.63 -8.49 -23.88
C VAL A 1114 18.93 -7.74 -23.54
N ALA A 1115 20.01 -8.45 -23.24
CA ALA A 1115 21.32 -7.86 -22.95
C ALA A 1115 21.94 -7.16 -24.17
N GLY A 1116 21.55 -7.56 -25.39
CA GLY A 1116 21.95 -6.93 -26.64
C GLY A 1116 22.36 -7.89 -27.75
N PHE A 1117 22.46 -9.20 -27.49
CA PHE A 1117 22.86 -10.19 -28.49
C PHE A 1117 21.78 -10.36 -29.56
N ALA A 1118 22.14 -10.13 -30.83
CA ALA A 1118 21.22 -10.32 -31.96
C ALA A 1118 20.81 -11.79 -32.16
N HIS A 1119 21.69 -12.71 -31.80
CA HIS A 1119 21.53 -14.15 -31.91
C HIS A 1119 21.88 -14.85 -30.61
N THR A 1120 21.11 -15.88 -30.27
CA THR A 1120 21.42 -16.77 -29.15
C THR A 1120 21.11 -18.20 -29.54
N VAL A 1121 22.09 -19.09 -29.37
CA VAL A 1121 21.91 -20.53 -29.49
C VAL A 1121 21.84 -21.10 -28.08
N GLY A 1122 20.86 -21.95 -27.82
CA GLY A 1122 20.68 -22.59 -26.52
C GLY A 1122 20.14 -24.01 -26.66
N SER A 1123 19.74 -24.58 -25.52
CA SER A 1123 19.21 -25.93 -25.38
C SER A 1123 17.87 -25.92 -24.64
N MET A 1124 16.93 -26.76 -25.07
CA MET A 1124 15.61 -26.87 -24.45
C MET A 1124 15.60 -27.79 -23.21
N TRP A 1125 16.60 -28.65 -23.05
CA TRP A 1125 16.78 -29.56 -21.90
C TRP A 1125 18.26 -29.98 -21.75
N SER A 1126 18.57 -30.90 -20.83
CA SER A 1126 19.94 -31.31 -20.52
C SER A 1126 20.67 -32.00 -21.68
N SER A 1127 21.81 -31.44 -22.07
CA SER A 1127 22.61 -31.87 -23.22
C SER A 1127 23.70 -32.88 -22.85
N ASN A 1128 24.11 -33.72 -23.82
CA ASN A 1128 25.19 -34.70 -23.65
C ASN A 1128 26.51 -34.06 -24.08
N ASP A 1129 27.54 -34.21 -23.25
CA ASP A 1129 28.84 -33.53 -23.38
C ASP A 1129 29.54 -33.80 -24.73
N ASP A 1130 29.61 -35.07 -25.17
CA ASP A 1130 30.23 -35.43 -26.46
C ASP A 1130 29.47 -34.84 -27.66
N ILE A 1131 28.15 -34.76 -27.55
CA ILE A 1131 27.31 -34.19 -28.61
C ILE A 1131 27.46 -32.66 -28.65
N CYS A 1132 27.60 -31.99 -27.50
CA CYS A 1132 27.86 -30.55 -27.44
C CYS A 1132 29.14 -30.19 -28.22
N VAL A 1133 30.23 -30.92 -27.99
CA VAL A 1133 31.51 -30.75 -28.71
C VAL A 1133 31.30 -30.86 -30.23
N GLN A 1134 30.59 -31.88 -30.68
CA GLN A 1134 30.34 -32.11 -32.11
C GLN A 1134 29.50 -30.99 -32.74
N VAL A 1135 28.40 -30.59 -32.10
CA VAL A 1135 27.52 -29.53 -32.63
C VAL A 1135 28.27 -28.19 -32.68
N ALA A 1136 28.99 -27.83 -31.62
CA ALA A 1136 29.74 -26.57 -31.58
C ALA A 1136 30.84 -26.52 -32.65
N ALA A 1137 31.60 -27.61 -32.81
CA ALA A 1137 32.66 -27.69 -33.82
C ALA A 1137 32.10 -27.52 -35.24
N ILE A 1138 31.01 -28.22 -35.58
CA ILE A 1138 30.38 -28.11 -36.90
C ILE A 1138 29.77 -26.71 -37.07
N PHE A 1139 29.08 -26.20 -36.06
CA PHE A 1139 28.46 -24.87 -36.08
C PHE A 1139 29.48 -23.78 -36.42
N TYR A 1140 30.60 -23.69 -35.68
CA TYR A 1140 31.59 -22.64 -35.91
C TYR A 1140 32.29 -22.81 -37.26
N ARG A 1141 32.60 -24.05 -37.66
CA ARG A 1141 33.17 -24.32 -38.99
C ARG A 1141 32.25 -23.85 -40.12
N GLU A 1142 30.96 -24.17 -40.05
CA GLU A 1142 29.97 -23.75 -41.05
C GLU A 1142 29.75 -22.24 -41.07
N LEU A 1143 29.67 -21.62 -39.89
CA LEU A 1143 29.49 -20.17 -39.75
C LEU A 1143 30.66 -19.41 -40.40
N ILE A 1144 31.89 -19.86 -40.16
CA ILE A 1144 33.11 -19.21 -40.64
C ILE A 1144 33.34 -19.49 -42.13
N THR A 1145 33.19 -20.74 -42.56
CA THR A 1145 33.49 -21.16 -43.95
C THR A 1145 32.55 -20.49 -44.96
N ASN A 1146 31.26 -20.40 -44.63
CA ASN A 1146 30.26 -19.91 -45.59
C ASN A 1146 30.08 -18.39 -45.58
N SER A 1147 30.43 -17.70 -44.48
CA SER A 1147 30.00 -16.31 -44.27
C SER A 1147 31.05 -15.38 -43.66
N GLY A 1148 32.16 -15.92 -43.13
CA GLY A 1148 33.03 -15.20 -42.20
C GLY A 1148 32.31 -14.87 -40.89
N LEU A 1149 33.05 -14.44 -39.86
CA LEU A 1149 32.48 -14.04 -38.56
C LEU A 1149 31.44 -12.89 -38.68
N ALA A 1150 31.38 -12.19 -39.83
CA ALA A 1150 30.39 -11.17 -40.17
C ALA A 1150 29.27 -11.67 -41.13
N GLY A 1151 28.93 -12.96 -41.11
CA GLY A 1151 27.83 -13.48 -41.91
C GLY A 1151 26.50 -12.78 -41.60
N GLY A 1152 25.68 -12.53 -42.64
CA GLY A 1152 24.33 -11.98 -42.42
C GLY A 1152 23.49 -12.89 -41.50
N ASN A 1153 22.48 -12.33 -40.82
CA ASN A 1153 21.66 -13.00 -39.78
C ASN A 1153 21.22 -14.45 -40.09
N ARG A 1154 21.02 -14.77 -41.37
CA ARG A 1154 20.65 -16.12 -41.85
C ARG A 1154 21.74 -17.18 -41.59
N ALA A 1155 23.01 -16.79 -41.61
CA ALA A 1155 24.16 -17.69 -41.50
C ALA A 1155 24.18 -18.45 -40.16
N VAL A 1156 23.84 -17.78 -39.06
CA VAL A 1156 23.78 -18.40 -37.72
C VAL A 1156 22.75 -19.54 -37.69
N ALA A 1157 21.55 -19.29 -38.24
CA ALA A 1157 20.50 -20.29 -38.30
C ALA A 1157 20.86 -21.47 -39.22
N ILE A 1158 21.52 -21.19 -40.35
CA ILE A 1158 22.04 -22.24 -41.26
C ILE A 1158 23.10 -23.09 -40.55
N ALA A 1159 24.07 -22.45 -39.89
CA ALA A 1159 25.15 -23.15 -39.22
C ALA A 1159 24.61 -24.11 -38.14
N LEU A 1160 23.61 -23.67 -37.35
CA LEU A 1160 22.97 -24.54 -36.36
C LEU A 1160 22.18 -25.67 -37.03
N HIS A 1161 21.40 -25.36 -38.06
CA HIS A 1161 20.64 -26.34 -38.81
C HIS A 1161 21.55 -27.45 -39.36
N THR A 1162 22.65 -27.08 -40.01
CA THR A 1162 23.64 -28.02 -40.56
C THR A 1162 24.29 -28.84 -39.46
N ALA A 1163 24.70 -28.23 -38.35
CA ALA A 1163 25.31 -28.93 -37.23
C ALA A 1163 24.38 -29.99 -36.63
N VAL A 1164 23.13 -29.64 -36.38
CA VAL A 1164 22.13 -30.55 -35.81
C VAL A 1164 21.76 -31.67 -36.80
N MET A 1165 21.64 -31.35 -38.09
CA MET A 1165 21.40 -32.35 -39.14
C MET A 1165 22.51 -33.40 -39.22
N ASN A 1166 23.77 -32.97 -39.14
CA ASN A 1166 24.92 -33.90 -39.13
C ASN A 1166 24.87 -34.84 -37.92
N VAL A 1167 24.59 -34.31 -36.73
CA VAL A 1167 24.48 -35.15 -35.52
C VAL A 1167 23.28 -36.11 -35.60
N ARG A 1168 22.18 -35.67 -36.20
CA ARG A 1168 20.96 -36.47 -36.39
C ARG A 1168 21.22 -37.70 -37.27
N GLU A 1169 22.02 -37.60 -38.34
CA GLU A 1169 22.25 -38.72 -39.27
C GLU A 1169 22.74 -40.00 -38.56
N GLY A 1170 23.60 -39.85 -37.55
CA GLY A 1170 24.07 -40.96 -36.72
C GLY A 1170 23.20 -41.31 -35.51
N ASN A 1171 22.19 -40.49 -35.18
CA ASN A 1171 21.44 -40.56 -33.91
C ASN A 1171 19.92 -40.36 -34.09
N TRP A 1172 19.36 -40.68 -35.25
CA TRP A 1172 17.94 -40.43 -35.55
C TRP A 1172 16.98 -41.15 -34.60
N GLU A 1173 17.39 -42.30 -34.04
CA GLU A 1173 16.64 -43.06 -33.02
C GLU A 1173 16.63 -42.41 -31.63
N ARG A 1174 17.50 -41.41 -31.41
CA ARG A 1174 17.74 -40.77 -30.11
C ARG A 1174 17.51 -39.25 -30.21
N PRO A 1175 16.27 -38.79 -30.50
CA PRO A 1175 15.97 -37.37 -30.68
C PRO A 1175 16.38 -36.48 -29.52
N TYR A 1176 16.42 -36.98 -28.29
CA TYR A 1176 16.84 -36.22 -27.11
C TYR A 1176 18.29 -35.70 -27.19
N LEU A 1177 19.14 -36.26 -28.07
CA LEU A 1177 20.53 -35.80 -28.28
C LEU A 1177 20.63 -34.58 -29.20
N TRP A 1178 19.72 -34.42 -30.16
CA TRP A 1178 19.85 -33.42 -31.23
C TRP A 1178 18.67 -32.44 -31.35
N SER A 1179 17.46 -32.81 -30.90
CA SER A 1179 16.27 -31.94 -31.00
C SER A 1179 16.19 -30.82 -29.95
N GLN A 1180 17.17 -30.75 -29.05
CA GLN A 1180 17.24 -29.73 -27.99
C GLN A 1180 17.79 -28.39 -28.46
N TYR A 1181 18.56 -28.37 -29.56
CA TYR A 1181 19.32 -27.20 -29.98
C TYR A 1181 18.44 -26.20 -30.71
N ILE A 1182 18.38 -24.98 -30.16
CA ILE A 1182 17.43 -23.95 -30.60
C ILE A 1182 18.15 -22.64 -30.87
N HIS A 1183 17.75 -21.96 -31.95
CA HIS A 1183 18.24 -20.64 -32.32
C HIS A 1183 17.17 -19.58 -32.08
N PHE A 1184 17.49 -18.59 -31.25
CA PHE A 1184 16.74 -17.36 -31.02
C PHE A 1184 17.44 -16.17 -31.69
N GLY A 1185 16.73 -15.33 -32.45
CA GLY A 1185 17.35 -14.11 -32.99
C GLY A 1185 16.91 -13.65 -34.36
N ALA A 1186 17.65 -12.66 -34.86
CA ALA A 1186 17.36 -11.82 -36.02
C ALA A 1186 17.19 -12.55 -37.36
#